data_AF-A0A151X4P4-F1
#
_entry.id   AF-A0A151X4P4-F1
#
_cell.length_a   1.000
_cell.length_b   1.000
_cell.length_c   1.000
_cell.angle_alpha   90.00
_cell.angle_beta   90.00
_cell.angle_gamma   90.00
#
_symmetry.space_group_name_H-M   'P 1'
#
loop_
_entity.id
_entity.type
_entity.pdbx_description
1 polymer ?
#
loop_
_entity_poly.entity_id
_entity_poly.type
_entity_poly.pdbx_seq_one_letter_code
_entity_poly.pdbx_strand_id
1 'polypeptide(L)'
;KIIRMDCWSVWLLLASLFGALLLTDGVELTFELADNAKECFYQEIEKNVSSTLEFQVVTGGQYDVDVTLEAPNKEIIYSQVKTQFDSHSFIPTMSGIYKACFSNEFSTYSHKLVYMDFQVGDELPLPGLGEHVTVMTQMESSAQEVHKNLISILDYQTHHRLREAQGRKRAEELNERVLWWSVMETLCILTIAEQDIPIDINARKLLDWLINRRHCKKDWHVNILPIRQKINNAIQNMPAHDGIALLLSGAYINYFNCVKIVKILKETEVNTKNLFGRYGSQRMKDWQEILRLYEKDNVYLAEVAQMLMRNVNYEVPSIKKQIQKLEQSLAELGKKEAEYKKSENIAHTEYNILCKQLGVTGYNTVGRELMDKVKELPEIYQEVAEKTKRLDKIVEFYKKGNTTMFEYTYGEVPASIIEPSLNIKADEDESRDCYYFEHSQQTIDFGNLDLDGEIDFGEKVGLDAGGDIDWGDENAEQSTMGEIDCNVSLEESGIVVETVDHEGGVATGSEAYTILDYPTTRSEFINQLFELEAFMKLRLYEFKGDDRNNLLSFNQMQNASSILQLSTTETTQNMLDNIQVVLSEMLHENVQHLHNIKHYPKYVDIVAVTLKQKLNLIDRMVIQQESVRQKQDDIQNQIDKLRPLLKLIIQRTKESQTEIERDISKKYKNRTVHLTGGVNTL
;
A
#
# COMPACT_ATOMS: atom_id res chain seq x y z
N LYS A 1 -15.20 60.27 -44.77
CA LYS A 1 -14.98 61.74 -44.80
C LYS A 1 -13.49 61.98 -44.60
N ILE A 2 -12.77 62.29 -45.68
CA ILE A 2 -11.36 62.70 -45.62
C ILE A 2 -11.39 64.19 -45.22
N ILE A 3 -10.79 64.53 -44.09
CA ILE A 3 -10.66 65.93 -43.65
C ILE A 3 -9.54 66.53 -44.51
N ARG A 4 -9.93 67.46 -45.39
CA ARG A 4 -9.04 68.26 -46.21
C ARG A 4 -8.54 69.40 -45.31
N MET A 5 -7.27 69.32 -44.92
CA MET A 5 -6.61 70.35 -44.11
C MET A 5 -6.05 71.41 -45.07
N ASP A 6 -6.41 72.68 -44.89
CA ASP A 6 -6.12 73.74 -45.85
C ASP A 6 -4.62 74.10 -45.91
N CYS A 7 -4.12 74.24 -47.13
CA CYS A 7 -2.72 74.50 -47.47
C CYS A 7 -2.17 75.80 -46.85
N TRP A 8 -3.04 76.72 -46.45
CA TRP A 8 -2.65 78.04 -45.92
C TRP A 8 -2.08 77.98 -44.49
N SER A 9 -2.52 77.01 -43.68
CA SER A 9 -2.03 76.80 -42.31
C SER A 9 -0.60 76.26 -42.28
N VAL A 10 -0.21 75.51 -43.32
CA VAL A 10 1.13 74.92 -43.48
C VAL A 10 2.16 75.99 -43.85
N TRP A 11 1.78 76.96 -44.70
CA TRP A 11 2.67 78.06 -45.11
C TRP A 11 2.92 79.09 -44.00
N LEU A 12 1.94 79.36 -43.12
CA LEU A 12 2.12 80.24 -41.96
C LEU A 12 3.03 79.60 -40.88
N LEU A 13 2.95 78.29 -40.68
CA LEU A 13 3.86 77.56 -39.79
C LEU A 13 5.29 77.53 -40.34
N LEU A 14 5.46 77.34 -41.65
CA LEU A 14 6.78 77.37 -42.31
C LEU A 14 7.42 78.78 -42.26
N ALA A 15 6.64 79.85 -42.45
CA ALA A 15 7.14 81.22 -42.34
C ALA A 15 7.50 81.61 -40.89
N SER A 16 6.74 81.11 -39.90
CA SER A 16 7.04 81.29 -38.48
C SER A 16 8.29 80.52 -38.04
N LEU A 17 8.55 79.33 -38.62
CA LEU A 17 9.77 78.57 -38.34
C LEU A 17 11.02 79.20 -38.98
N PHE A 18 10.88 79.80 -40.16
CA PHE A 18 12.01 80.41 -40.87
C PHE A 18 12.48 81.73 -40.23
N GLY A 19 11.61 82.43 -39.50
CA GLY A 19 11.94 83.68 -38.81
C GLY A 19 12.72 83.53 -37.49
N ALA A 20 12.80 82.31 -36.93
CA ALA A 20 13.47 82.06 -35.65
C ALA A 20 14.91 81.54 -35.80
N LEU A 21 15.41 81.41 -37.04
CA LEU A 21 16.68 80.72 -37.34
C LEU A 21 17.88 81.64 -37.54
N LEU A 22 17.77 82.93 -37.25
CA LEU A 22 18.88 83.87 -37.41
C LEU A 22 19.11 84.64 -36.11
N LEU A 23 20.03 84.10 -35.31
CA LEU A 23 21.09 84.74 -34.52
C LEU A 23 21.36 83.91 -33.26
N THR A 24 22.17 82.87 -33.42
CA THR A 24 22.85 82.21 -32.31
C THR A 24 24.34 82.20 -32.65
N ASP A 25 25.11 83.10 -32.05
CA ASP A 25 26.56 82.89 -31.92
C ASP A 25 26.74 81.88 -30.79
N GLY A 26 27.27 80.71 -31.12
CA GLY A 26 27.67 79.69 -30.16
C GLY A 26 29.16 79.43 -30.33
N VAL A 27 29.91 79.48 -29.22
CA VAL A 27 31.34 79.13 -29.18
C VAL A 27 31.51 77.60 -29.16
N GLU A 28 30.48 76.87 -28.72
CA GLU A 28 30.42 75.40 -28.70
C GLU A 28 29.40 74.87 -29.72
N LEU A 29 29.77 73.85 -30.50
CA LEU A 29 28.94 73.28 -31.56
C LEU A 29 28.92 71.74 -31.51
N THR A 30 27.73 71.15 -31.46
CA THR A 30 27.53 69.72 -31.76
C THR A 30 26.89 69.57 -33.12
N PHE A 31 27.55 68.89 -34.05
CA PHE A 31 27.06 68.70 -35.41
C PHE A 31 27.06 67.22 -35.83
N GLU A 32 26.20 66.90 -36.79
CA GLU A 32 26.13 65.59 -37.41
C GLU A 32 27.00 65.56 -38.66
N LEU A 33 28.00 64.67 -38.65
CA LEU A 33 28.91 64.38 -39.75
C LEU A 33 28.45 63.11 -40.46
N ALA A 34 27.93 63.25 -41.67
CA ALA A 34 27.41 62.13 -42.45
C ALA A 34 28.50 61.09 -42.79
N ASP A 35 28.08 59.90 -43.20
CA ASP A 35 28.99 58.89 -43.75
C ASP A 35 29.58 59.37 -45.08
N ASN A 36 30.83 58.98 -45.33
CA ASN A 36 31.60 59.42 -46.50
C ASN A 36 31.67 60.95 -46.72
N ALA A 37 31.55 61.75 -45.65
CA ALA A 37 31.49 63.21 -45.73
C ALA A 37 32.60 63.89 -44.92
N LYS A 38 32.89 65.13 -45.27
CA LYS A 38 33.86 66.00 -44.59
C LYS A 38 33.23 67.38 -44.37
N GLU A 39 33.18 67.81 -43.13
CA GLU A 39 32.68 69.13 -42.74
C GLU A 39 33.83 70.01 -42.25
N CYS A 40 33.81 71.30 -42.59
CA CYS A 40 34.86 72.25 -42.24
C CYS A 40 34.29 73.54 -41.65
N PHE A 41 34.88 73.97 -40.54
CA PHE A 41 34.56 75.18 -39.82
C PHE A 41 35.69 76.20 -39.97
N TYR A 42 35.34 77.48 -40.07
CA TYR A 42 36.26 78.57 -40.36
C TYR A 42 36.16 79.61 -39.26
N GLN A 43 37.29 79.99 -38.68
CA GLN A 43 37.36 80.95 -37.59
C GLN A 43 38.42 82.01 -37.89
N GLU A 44 38.07 83.28 -37.77
CA GLU A 44 39.02 84.39 -37.92
C GLU A 44 39.76 84.61 -36.60
N ILE A 45 41.11 84.57 -36.65
CA ILE A 45 41.97 84.65 -35.48
C ILE A 45 43.07 85.70 -35.70
N GLU A 46 43.33 86.53 -34.70
CA GLU A 46 44.41 87.51 -34.70
C GLU A 46 45.77 86.90 -34.30
N LYS A 47 46.86 87.48 -34.81
CA LYS A 47 48.23 87.05 -34.51
C LYS A 47 48.54 87.12 -33.02
N ASN A 48 49.25 86.12 -32.49
CA ASN A 48 49.67 85.97 -31.10
C ASN A 48 48.52 85.78 -30.07
N VAL A 49 47.31 85.41 -30.50
CA VAL A 49 46.18 85.09 -29.60
C VAL A 49 46.09 83.58 -29.38
N SER A 50 46.34 83.10 -28.15
CA SER A 50 46.25 81.66 -27.84
C SER A 50 44.86 81.13 -28.20
N SER A 51 44.81 80.06 -28.99
CA SER A 51 43.55 79.45 -29.44
C SER A 51 43.60 77.94 -29.22
N THR A 52 42.47 77.35 -28.83
CA THR A 52 42.36 75.92 -28.53
C THR A 52 41.22 75.32 -29.34
N LEU A 53 41.51 74.21 -30.03
CA LEU A 53 40.52 73.36 -30.68
C LEU A 53 40.34 72.09 -29.86
N GLU A 54 39.16 71.90 -29.29
CA GLU A 54 38.76 70.68 -28.59
C GLU A 54 37.61 70.00 -29.32
N PHE A 55 37.65 68.67 -29.40
CA PHE A 55 36.55 67.91 -29.99
C PHE A 55 36.36 66.56 -29.32
N GLN A 56 35.11 66.08 -29.32
CA GLN A 56 34.72 64.78 -28.81
C GLN A 56 33.66 64.13 -29.69
N VAL A 57 33.90 62.89 -30.11
CA VAL A 57 32.87 62.11 -30.83
C VAL A 57 31.84 61.59 -29.83
N VAL A 58 30.58 62.00 -30.00
CA VAL A 58 29.47 61.73 -29.08
C VAL A 58 28.78 60.41 -29.40
N THR A 59 28.52 60.15 -30.69
CA THR A 59 27.87 58.91 -31.15
C THR A 59 28.26 58.59 -32.59
N GLY A 60 28.15 57.32 -32.99
CA GLY A 60 28.47 56.82 -34.33
C GLY A 60 29.70 55.92 -34.38
N GLY A 61 29.57 54.75 -35.03
CA GLY A 61 30.67 53.83 -35.33
C GLY A 61 31.53 53.43 -34.11
N GLN A 62 32.86 53.54 -34.26
CA GLN A 62 33.86 53.31 -33.20
C GLN A 62 34.19 54.59 -32.41
N TYR A 63 33.36 55.63 -32.51
CA TYR A 63 33.57 56.94 -31.91
C TYR A 63 34.86 57.64 -32.37
N ASP A 64 35.31 57.41 -33.61
CA ASP A 64 36.57 57.96 -34.16
C ASP A 64 36.32 59.03 -35.24
N VAL A 65 37.20 59.99 -35.48
CA VAL A 65 37.08 60.96 -36.59
C VAL A 65 38.48 61.42 -37.04
N ASP A 66 38.62 61.82 -38.30
CA ASP A 66 39.86 62.42 -38.79
C ASP A 66 39.74 63.95 -38.71
N VAL A 67 40.67 64.62 -38.05
CA VAL A 67 40.63 66.07 -37.80
C VAL A 67 41.87 66.74 -38.38
N THR A 68 41.67 67.82 -39.15
CA THR A 68 42.76 68.62 -39.73
C THR A 68 42.53 70.10 -39.50
N LEU A 69 43.52 70.79 -38.94
CA LEU A 69 43.53 72.24 -38.72
C LEU A 69 44.56 72.90 -39.66
N GLU A 70 44.09 73.83 -40.48
CA GLU A 70 44.83 74.52 -41.54
C GLU A 70 44.91 76.02 -41.23
N ALA A 71 46.10 76.61 -41.35
CA ALA A 71 46.32 78.05 -41.17
C ALA A 71 45.96 78.85 -42.43
N PRO A 72 45.89 80.20 -42.35
CA PRO A 72 45.55 81.06 -43.49
C PRO A 72 46.51 80.93 -44.70
N ASN A 73 47.75 80.50 -44.47
CA ASN A 73 48.76 80.23 -45.50
C ASN A 73 48.64 78.82 -46.14
N LYS A 74 47.62 78.04 -45.75
CA LYS A 74 47.40 76.62 -46.11
C LYS A 74 48.37 75.62 -45.51
N GLU A 75 49.09 76.01 -44.47
CA GLU A 75 49.92 75.09 -43.70
C GLU A 75 49.06 74.30 -42.70
N ILE A 76 49.24 72.98 -42.64
CA ILE A 76 48.54 72.13 -41.68
C ILE A 76 49.26 72.23 -40.34
N ILE A 77 48.59 72.80 -39.35
CA ILE A 77 49.15 73.01 -38.00
C ILE A 77 48.96 71.75 -37.15
N TYR A 78 47.82 71.08 -37.34
CA TYR A 78 47.46 69.91 -36.56
C TYR A 78 46.64 68.95 -37.41
N SER A 79 46.95 67.65 -37.32
CA SER A 79 46.27 66.60 -38.05
C SER A 79 46.27 65.33 -37.24
N GLN A 80 45.11 64.75 -37.01
CA GLN A 80 44.93 63.46 -36.35
C GLN A 80 43.98 62.57 -37.14
N VAL A 81 44.22 61.27 -37.06
CA VAL A 81 43.47 60.24 -37.78
C VAL A 81 42.85 59.28 -36.77
N LYS A 82 41.56 58.99 -36.93
CA LYS A 82 40.76 58.09 -36.12
C LYS A 82 40.86 58.34 -34.61
N THR A 83 40.77 59.60 -34.21
CA THR A 83 40.80 59.99 -32.80
C THR A 83 39.38 60.15 -32.25
N GLN A 84 39.19 59.80 -30.97
CA GLN A 84 37.87 59.88 -30.32
C GLN A 84 37.66 61.20 -29.57
N PHE A 85 38.75 61.70 -28.99
CA PHE A 85 38.83 62.94 -28.23
C PHE A 85 40.25 63.46 -28.32
N ASP A 86 40.42 64.75 -28.58
CA ASP A 86 41.70 65.44 -28.43
C ASP A 86 41.47 66.94 -28.23
N SER A 87 42.44 67.60 -27.61
CA SER A 87 42.44 69.05 -27.36
C SER A 87 43.80 69.63 -27.73
N HIS A 88 43.82 70.56 -28.67
CA HIS A 88 45.03 71.14 -29.22
C HIS A 88 45.05 72.66 -29.11
N SER A 89 45.92 73.18 -28.24
CA SER A 89 46.19 74.61 -28.10
C SER A 89 47.38 75.04 -28.97
N PHE A 90 47.21 76.12 -29.73
CA PHE A 90 48.23 76.68 -30.62
C PHE A 90 48.24 78.22 -30.58
N ILE A 91 49.38 78.82 -30.96
CA ILE A 91 49.53 80.28 -31.06
C ILE A 91 49.65 80.67 -32.54
N PRO A 92 48.68 81.45 -33.08
CA PRO A 92 48.66 81.95 -34.45
C PRO A 92 49.89 82.80 -34.82
N THR A 93 50.64 82.39 -35.84
CA THR A 93 51.79 83.13 -36.37
C THR A 93 51.39 84.29 -37.28
N MET A 94 50.18 84.23 -37.86
CA MET A 94 49.62 85.21 -38.79
C MET A 94 48.12 85.42 -38.50
N SER A 95 47.64 86.65 -38.65
CA SER A 95 46.20 86.93 -38.55
C SER A 95 45.48 86.45 -39.82
N GLY A 96 44.33 85.79 -39.67
CA GLY A 96 43.50 85.36 -40.78
C GLY A 96 42.54 84.23 -40.42
N ILE A 97 41.92 83.64 -41.44
CA ILE A 97 40.94 82.57 -41.28
C ILE A 97 41.65 81.21 -41.14
N TYR A 98 41.50 80.61 -39.96
CA TYR A 98 41.90 79.24 -39.67
C TYR A 98 40.74 78.30 -39.99
N LYS A 99 41.06 77.09 -40.47
CA LYS A 99 40.08 76.13 -40.94
C LYS A 99 40.26 74.78 -40.23
N ALA A 100 39.26 74.36 -39.46
CA ALA A 100 39.20 73.06 -38.81
C ALA A 100 38.25 72.15 -39.59
N CYS A 101 38.72 71.00 -40.08
CA CYS A 101 37.90 70.04 -40.79
C CYS A 101 37.84 68.69 -40.09
N PHE A 102 36.65 68.09 -40.14
CA PHE A 102 36.34 66.77 -39.61
C PHE A 102 35.90 65.87 -40.75
N SER A 103 36.60 64.76 -40.96
CA SER A 103 36.30 63.80 -42.03
C SER A 103 35.85 62.46 -41.45
N ASN A 104 34.75 61.96 -42.02
CA ASN A 104 34.21 60.63 -41.79
C ASN A 104 34.19 59.81 -43.10
N GLU A 105 35.09 60.14 -44.04
CA GLU A 105 35.22 59.47 -45.34
C GLU A 105 35.48 57.96 -45.21
N PHE A 106 36.05 57.53 -44.08
CA PHE A 106 36.35 56.13 -43.82
C PHE A 106 35.16 55.29 -43.32
N SER A 107 34.07 55.92 -42.86
CA SER A 107 32.86 55.18 -42.45
C SER A 107 31.88 55.15 -43.62
N THR A 108 31.55 53.94 -44.07
CA THR A 108 30.66 53.68 -45.21
C THR A 108 29.18 53.54 -44.84
N TYR A 109 28.86 53.54 -43.55
CA TYR A 109 27.49 53.24 -43.09
C TYR A 109 27.06 53.99 -41.81
N SER A 110 28.00 54.57 -41.06
CA SER A 110 27.68 55.26 -39.79
C SER A 110 28.01 56.74 -39.86
N HIS A 111 26.97 57.58 -39.78
CA HIS A 111 27.10 59.00 -39.44
C HIS A 111 27.64 59.14 -38.00
N LYS A 112 28.30 60.26 -37.74
CA LYS A 112 28.92 60.57 -36.45
C LYS A 112 28.38 61.88 -35.93
N LEU A 113 28.21 61.98 -34.62
CA LEU A 113 27.85 63.22 -33.97
C LEU A 113 29.10 63.72 -33.24
N VAL A 114 29.63 64.86 -33.63
CA VAL A 114 30.88 65.41 -33.11
C VAL A 114 30.57 66.69 -32.36
N TYR A 115 30.98 66.73 -31.09
CA TYR A 115 31.07 67.94 -30.30
C TYR A 115 32.41 68.61 -30.61
N MET A 116 32.39 69.88 -30.95
CA MET A 116 33.58 70.71 -31.17
C MET A 116 33.43 72.00 -30.38
N ASP A 117 34.52 72.40 -29.76
CA ASP A 117 34.70 73.71 -29.15
C ASP A 117 35.96 74.35 -29.75
N PHE A 118 35.80 75.55 -30.32
CA PHE A 118 36.89 76.30 -30.93
C PHE A 118 37.05 77.64 -30.23
N GLN A 119 37.87 77.63 -29.18
CA GLN A 119 38.13 78.77 -28.33
C GLN A 119 39.23 79.67 -28.94
N VAL A 120 38.95 80.96 -29.09
CA VAL A 120 39.89 81.96 -29.61
C VAL A 120 40.13 83.05 -28.57
N GLY A 121 41.35 83.09 -28.04
CA GLY A 121 41.76 84.04 -27.00
C GLY A 121 41.39 83.62 -25.59
N ASP A 122 41.79 84.44 -24.63
CA ASP A 122 41.27 84.34 -23.26
C ASP A 122 39.87 84.97 -23.23
N GLU A 123 38.91 84.32 -22.58
CA GLU A 123 37.57 84.86 -22.41
C GLU A 123 37.61 86.27 -21.80
N LEU A 124 36.74 87.15 -22.31
CA LEU A 124 36.67 88.54 -21.87
C LEU A 124 36.52 88.60 -20.34
N PRO A 125 37.39 89.34 -19.62
CA PRO A 125 37.21 89.54 -18.19
C PRO A 125 35.87 90.24 -17.95
N LEU A 126 35.32 90.06 -16.74
CA LEU A 126 34.07 90.68 -16.30
C LEU A 126 33.92 92.12 -16.84
N PRO A 127 32.79 92.47 -17.45
CA PRO A 127 32.61 93.77 -18.08
C PRO A 127 32.86 94.89 -17.07
N GLY A 128 33.87 95.73 -17.35
CA GLY A 128 34.30 96.84 -16.48
C GLY A 128 35.70 96.72 -15.88
N LEU A 129 36.41 95.58 -16.03
CA LEU A 129 37.77 95.39 -15.47
C LEU A 129 38.93 95.56 -16.47
N GLY A 130 38.66 95.51 -17.79
CA GLY A 130 39.70 95.47 -18.82
C GLY A 130 40.39 96.81 -19.16
N GLU A 131 39.89 97.94 -18.67
CA GLU A 131 40.35 99.28 -19.09
C GLU A 131 41.42 99.89 -18.17
N HIS A 132 41.74 99.25 -17.03
CA HIS A 132 42.74 99.72 -16.07
C HIS A 132 44.03 98.87 -16.13
N VAL A 133 45.04 99.38 -16.83
CA VAL A 133 46.34 98.74 -16.97
C VAL A 133 47.21 98.98 -15.72
N THR A 134 47.62 97.88 -15.07
CA THR A 134 48.84 97.62 -14.23
C THR A 134 48.76 97.37 -12.72
N VAL A 135 47.71 97.69 -11.95
CA VAL A 135 47.62 97.23 -10.54
C VAL A 135 46.18 96.87 -10.15
N MET A 136 45.88 95.57 -10.08
CA MET A 136 44.59 95.09 -9.56
C MET A 136 44.51 95.25 -8.03
N THR A 137 43.34 95.60 -7.51
CA THR A 137 43.05 95.50 -6.07
C THR A 137 42.88 94.03 -5.66
N GLN A 138 43.09 93.70 -4.38
CA GLN A 138 42.95 92.31 -3.88
C GLN A 138 41.55 91.73 -4.15
N MET A 139 40.51 92.57 -4.14
CA MET A 139 39.13 92.18 -4.44
C MET A 139 38.93 91.85 -5.92
N GLU A 140 39.51 92.62 -6.83
CA GLU A 140 39.43 92.39 -8.28
C GLU A 140 40.13 91.11 -8.70
N SER A 141 41.33 90.85 -8.15
CA SER A 141 42.03 89.59 -8.36
C SER A 141 41.21 88.38 -7.86
N SER A 142 40.56 88.52 -6.70
CA SER A 142 39.72 87.45 -6.14
C SER A 142 38.46 87.23 -6.97
N ALA A 143 37.82 88.30 -7.45
CA ALA A 143 36.63 88.21 -8.30
C ALA A 143 36.94 87.55 -9.65
N GLN A 144 38.10 87.88 -10.25
CA GLN A 144 38.55 87.26 -11.50
C GLN A 144 38.93 85.78 -11.31
N GLU A 145 39.54 85.43 -10.18
CA GLU A 145 39.81 84.03 -9.84
C GLU A 145 38.52 83.23 -9.63
N VAL A 146 37.53 83.79 -8.94
CA VAL A 146 36.20 83.17 -8.77
C VAL A 146 35.50 83.00 -10.11
N HIS A 147 35.57 83.99 -11.00
CA HIS A 147 34.97 83.91 -12.33
C HIS A 147 35.60 82.79 -13.16
N LYS A 148 36.95 82.72 -13.18
CA LYS A 148 37.69 81.64 -13.87
C LYS A 148 37.32 80.26 -13.31
N ASN A 149 37.20 80.13 -11.99
CA ASN A 149 36.78 78.88 -11.36
C ASN A 149 35.31 78.54 -11.69
N LEU A 150 34.42 79.52 -11.80
CA LEU A 150 33.01 79.30 -12.18
C LEU A 150 32.87 78.84 -13.63
N ILE A 151 33.64 79.42 -14.55
CA ILE A 151 33.70 78.98 -15.95
C ILE A 151 34.19 77.53 -16.01
N SER A 152 35.30 77.22 -15.34
CA SER A 152 35.80 75.84 -15.29
C SER A 152 34.77 74.86 -14.72
N ILE A 153 34.00 75.25 -13.69
CA ILE A 153 32.91 74.43 -13.15
C ILE A 153 31.79 74.23 -14.19
N LEU A 154 31.45 75.25 -14.97
CA LEU A 154 30.46 75.15 -16.03
C LEU A 154 30.90 74.13 -17.09
N ASP A 155 32.16 74.19 -17.53
CA ASP A 155 32.75 73.25 -18.50
C ASP A 155 32.75 71.82 -17.97
N TYR A 156 33.07 71.62 -16.69
CA TYR A 156 32.96 70.31 -16.06
C TYR A 156 31.52 69.79 -16.04
N GLN A 157 30.54 70.67 -15.79
CA GLN A 157 29.12 70.30 -15.79
C GLN A 157 28.61 69.95 -17.18
N THR A 158 29.00 70.69 -18.23
CA THR A 158 28.62 70.39 -19.62
C THR A 158 29.23 69.06 -20.06
N HIS A 159 30.52 68.84 -19.78
CA HIS A 159 31.19 67.56 -20.04
C HIS A 159 30.48 66.37 -19.35
N HIS A 160 30.12 66.51 -18.07
CA HIS A 160 29.45 65.45 -17.34
C HIS A 160 28.03 65.17 -17.87
N ARG A 161 27.29 66.21 -18.24
CA ARG A 161 25.95 66.07 -18.86
C ARG A 161 26.02 65.33 -20.20
N LEU A 162 27.03 65.64 -21.02
CA LEU A 162 27.24 64.97 -22.30
C LEU A 162 27.54 63.47 -22.12
N ARG A 163 28.43 63.13 -21.17
CA ARG A 163 28.72 61.72 -20.84
C ARG A 163 27.50 60.97 -20.33
N GLU A 164 26.68 61.60 -19.49
CA GLU A 164 25.45 60.98 -18.99
C GLU A 164 24.45 60.73 -20.13
N ALA A 165 24.28 61.68 -21.04
CA ALA A 165 23.41 61.53 -22.20
C ALA A 165 23.86 60.36 -23.11
N GLN A 166 25.17 60.24 -23.39
CA GLN A 166 25.73 59.10 -24.13
C GLN A 166 25.46 57.77 -23.41
N GLY A 167 25.66 57.73 -22.09
CA GLY A 167 25.42 56.56 -21.27
C GLY A 167 23.96 56.11 -21.31
N ARG A 168 23.02 57.06 -21.19
CA ARG A 168 21.57 56.80 -21.27
C ARG A 168 21.17 56.25 -22.63
N LYS A 169 21.63 56.86 -23.73
CA LYS A 169 21.32 56.40 -25.09
C LYS A 169 21.80 54.96 -25.32
N ARG A 170 23.03 54.63 -24.90
CA ARG A 170 23.55 53.27 -24.99
C ARG A 170 22.72 52.27 -24.18
N ALA A 171 22.28 52.65 -22.97
CA ALA A 171 21.47 51.78 -22.13
C ALA A 171 20.09 51.50 -22.74
N GLU A 172 19.43 52.52 -23.31
CA GLU A 172 18.15 52.38 -24.00
C GLU A 172 18.26 51.47 -25.24
N GLU A 173 19.28 51.69 -26.08
CA GLU A 173 19.52 50.85 -27.27
C GLU A 173 19.85 49.39 -26.91
N LEU A 174 20.52 49.15 -25.78
CA LEU A 174 20.80 47.80 -25.30
C LEU A 174 19.51 47.14 -24.77
N ASN A 175 18.74 47.87 -23.98
CA ASN A 175 17.49 47.39 -23.40
C ASN A 175 16.48 47.01 -24.49
N GLU A 176 16.31 47.84 -25.52
CA GLU A 176 15.41 47.55 -26.64
C GLU A 176 15.81 46.26 -27.38
N ARG A 177 17.11 46.09 -27.67
CA ARG A 177 17.62 44.88 -28.33
C ARG A 177 17.41 43.62 -27.49
N VAL A 178 17.71 43.68 -26.20
CA VAL A 178 17.51 42.55 -25.26
C VAL A 178 16.03 42.21 -25.11
N LEU A 179 15.16 43.22 -25.06
CA LEU A 179 13.71 43.02 -25.00
C LEU A 179 13.21 42.26 -26.23
N TRP A 180 13.56 42.70 -27.43
CA TRP A 180 13.15 42.03 -28.67
C TRP A 180 13.69 40.60 -28.77
N TRP A 181 14.94 40.38 -28.35
CA TRP A 181 15.51 39.04 -28.29
C TRP A 181 14.76 38.13 -27.31
N SER A 182 14.46 38.63 -26.10
CA SER A 182 13.69 37.90 -25.08
C SER A 182 12.27 37.56 -25.53
N VAL A 183 11.60 38.48 -26.25
CA VAL A 183 10.27 38.25 -26.83
C VAL A 183 10.33 37.15 -27.88
N MET A 184 11.34 37.17 -28.77
CA MET A 184 11.53 36.13 -29.77
C MET A 184 11.78 34.76 -29.12
N GLU A 185 12.66 34.68 -28.13
CA GLU A 185 12.94 33.44 -27.39
C GLU A 185 11.66 32.89 -26.73
N THR A 186 10.87 33.75 -26.10
CA THR A 186 9.60 33.36 -25.47
C THR A 186 8.60 32.81 -26.50
N LEU A 187 8.47 33.46 -27.67
CA LEU A 187 7.62 32.98 -28.76
C LEU A 187 8.11 31.63 -29.30
N CYS A 188 9.42 31.45 -29.50
CA CYS A 188 9.99 30.18 -29.92
C CYS A 188 9.65 29.06 -28.91
N ILE A 189 9.84 29.29 -27.61
CA ILE A 189 9.50 28.31 -26.56
C ILE A 189 8.00 27.94 -26.61
N LEU A 190 7.11 28.92 -26.76
CA LEU A 190 5.67 28.66 -26.85
C LEU A 190 5.30 27.81 -28.08
N THR A 191 5.92 28.08 -29.23
CA THR A 191 5.65 27.30 -30.45
C THR A 191 6.15 25.86 -30.37
N ILE A 192 7.29 25.63 -29.71
CA ILE A 192 7.82 24.28 -29.45
C ILE A 192 6.91 23.56 -28.45
N ALA A 193 6.52 24.24 -27.37
CA ALA A 193 5.64 23.69 -26.34
C ALA A 193 4.30 23.20 -26.91
N GLU A 194 3.67 23.92 -27.85
CA GLU A 194 2.41 23.50 -28.48
C GLU A 194 2.54 22.24 -29.36
N GLN A 195 3.72 22.01 -29.92
CA GLN A 195 3.97 20.83 -30.77
C GLN A 195 4.17 19.56 -29.96
N ASP A 196 4.73 19.69 -28.75
CA ASP A 196 5.13 18.57 -27.90
C ASP A 196 4.09 18.16 -26.84
N ILE A 197 2.92 18.81 -26.78
CA ILE A 197 1.85 18.43 -25.83
C ILE A 197 1.32 17.03 -26.19
N PRO A 198 1.46 16.01 -25.31
CA PRO A 198 0.93 14.68 -25.56
C PRO A 198 -0.60 14.71 -25.58
N ILE A 199 -1.20 13.89 -26.45
CA ILE A 199 -2.65 13.76 -26.54
C ILE A 199 -3.08 12.64 -25.61
N ASP A 200 -3.61 13.01 -24.45
CA ASP A 200 -4.20 12.07 -23.50
C ASP A 200 -5.68 11.83 -23.83
N ILE A 201 -6.05 10.57 -24.01
CA ILE A 201 -7.42 10.16 -24.34
C ILE A 201 -7.88 9.10 -23.35
N ASN A 202 -9.05 9.29 -22.74
CA ASN A 202 -9.60 8.29 -21.84
C ASN A 202 -10.06 7.05 -22.64
N ALA A 203 -9.48 5.89 -22.35
CA ALA A 203 -9.78 4.62 -23.02
C ALA A 203 -11.26 4.22 -22.93
N ARG A 204 -11.97 4.61 -21.85
CA ARG A 204 -13.39 4.28 -21.64
C ARG A 204 -14.34 5.10 -22.51
N LYS A 205 -13.89 6.25 -23.03
CA LYS A 205 -14.66 7.15 -23.91
C LYS A 205 -14.01 7.31 -25.28
N LEU A 206 -13.14 6.36 -25.65
CA LEU A 206 -12.35 6.43 -26.87
C LEU A 206 -13.23 6.52 -28.12
N LEU A 207 -14.29 5.71 -28.20
CA LEU A 207 -15.21 5.72 -29.33
C LEU A 207 -15.93 7.06 -29.47
N ASP A 208 -16.41 7.63 -28.36
CA ASP A 208 -17.08 8.94 -28.35
C ASP A 208 -16.12 10.05 -28.81
N TRP A 209 -14.86 10.00 -28.35
CA TRP A 209 -13.82 10.94 -28.76
C TRP A 209 -13.55 10.86 -30.27
N LEU A 210 -13.48 9.65 -30.83
CA LEU A 210 -13.29 9.42 -32.27
C LEU A 210 -14.46 9.95 -33.11
N ILE A 211 -15.70 9.75 -32.66
CA ILE A 211 -16.90 10.23 -33.35
C ILE A 211 -17.00 11.76 -33.27
N ASN A 212 -16.76 12.35 -32.09
CA ASN A 212 -16.85 13.80 -31.89
C ASN A 212 -15.86 14.58 -32.77
N ARG A 213 -14.66 14.02 -32.99
CA ARG A 213 -13.64 14.61 -33.86
C ARG A 213 -13.78 14.22 -35.33
N ARG A 214 -14.86 13.53 -35.70
CA ARG A 214 -15.17 13.07 -37.07
C ARG A 214 -14.12 12.13 -37.67
N HIS A 215 -13.36 11.43 -36.83
CA HIS A 215 -12.46 10.35 -37.30
C HIS A 215 -13.25 9.12 -37.74
N CYS A 216 -14.41 8.88 -37.10
CA CYS A 216 -15.36 7.82 -37.43
C CYS A 216 -16.77 8.39 -37.62
N LYS A 217 -17.56 7.81 -38.53
CA LYS A 217 -18.99 8.12 -38.65
C LYS A 217 -19.81 7.44 -37.56
N LYS A 218 -20.93 8.04 -37.16
CA LYS A 218 -21.86 7.47 -36.16
C LYS A 218 -22.50 6.16 -36.63
N ASP A 219 -22.74 6.00 -37.93
CA ASP A 219 -23.40 4.83 -38.53
C ASP A 219 -22.46 3.65 -38.83
N TRP A 220 -21.30 3.59 -38.19
CA TRP A 220 -20.29 2.55 -38.43
C TRP A 220 -20.81 1.13 -38.13
N HIS A 221 -21.77 0.98 -37.21
CA HIS A 221 -22.43 -0.29 -36.89
C HIS A 221 -23.22 -0.89 -38.07
N VAL A 222 -23.71 -0.08 -39.00
CA VAL A 222 -24.40 -0.59 -40.20
C VAL A 222 -23.38 -1.15 -41.19
N ASN A 223 -22.21 -0.51 -41.27
CA ASN A 223 -21.13 -0.90 -42.17
C ASN A 223 -20.36 -2.13 -41.69
N ILE A 224 -20.37 -2.45 -40.38
CA ILE A 224 -19.62 -3.61 -39.87
C ILE A 224 -20.30 -4.96 -40.17
N LEU A 225 -21.63 -5.00 -40.26
CA LEU A 225 -22.40 -6.20 -40.55
C LEU A 225 -22.04 -6.86 -41.90
N PRO A 226 -22.02 -6.14 -43.04
CA PRO A 226 -21.63 -6.73 -44.32
C PRO A 226 -20.16 -7.14 -44.36
N ILE A 227 -19.29 -6.45 -43.61
CA ILE A 227 -17.86 -6.80 -43.49
C ILE A 227 -17.72 -8.14 -42.76
N ARG A 228 -18.44 -8.35 -41.65
CA ARG A 228 -18.44 -9.63 -40.91
C ARG A 228 -18.97 -10.78 -41.73
N GLN A 229 -20.02 -10.56 -42.53
CA GLN A 229 -20.53 -11.58 -43.46
C GLN A 229 -19.48 -11.97 -44.50
N LYS A 230 -18.77 -10.98 -45.08
CA LYS A 230 -17.66 -11.23 -46.02
C LYS A 230 -16.49 -11.95 -45.36
N ILE A 231 -16.13 -11.61 -44.12
CA ILE A 231 -15.11 -12.33 -43.34
C ILE A 231 -15.51 -13.80 -43.18
N ASN A 232 -16.73 -14.08 -42.71
CA ASN A 232 -17.19 -15.46 -42.51
C ASN A 232 -17.15 -16.29 -43.80
N ASN A 233 -17.53 -15.69 -44.94
CA ASN A 233 -17.43 -16.34 -46.25
C ASN A 233 -15.97 -16.56 -46.70
N ALA A 234 -15.06 -15.65 -46.35
CA ALA A 234 -13.65 -15.73 -46.70
C ALA A 234 -12.87 -16.77 -45.85
N ILE A 235 -13.26 -16.98 -44.58
CA ILE A 235 -12.65 -17.99 -43.69
C ILE A 235 -12.83 -19.41 -44.23
N GLN A 236 -13.98 -19.71 -44.86
CA GLN A 236 -14.28 -21.03 -45.40
C GLN A 236 -13.31 -21.48 -46.52
N ASN A 237 -12.61 -20.54 -47.14
CA ASN A 237 -11.71 -20.77 -48.26
C ASN A 237 -10.22 -20.76 -47.87
N MET A 238 -9.89 -20.88 -46.57
CA MET A 238 -8.56 -20.64 -46.03
C MET A 238 -7.66 -21.89 -46.03
N PRO A 239 -6.37 -21.80 -46.38
CA PRO A 239 -5.44 -22.93 -46.29
C PRO A 239 -5.05 -23.23 -44.83
N ALA A 240 -4.72 -24.49 -44.54
CA ALA A 240 -4.19 -24.90 -43.24
C ALA A 240 -2.74 -24.38 -43.09
N HIS A 241 -2.59 -23.22 -42.45
CA HIS A 241 -1.31 -22.65 -42.06
C HIS A 241 -1.36 -22.33 -40.57
N ASP A 242 -0.38 -22.82 -39.80
CA ASP A 242 -0.41 -22.77 -38.32
C ASP A 242 -0.54 -21.35 -37.77
N GLY A 243 0.13 -20.38 -38.41
CA GLY A 243 0.01 -18.95 -38.05
C GLY A 243 -1.37 -18.34 -38.32
N ILE A 244 -2.12 -18.88 -39.27
CA ILE A 244 -3.48 -18.42 -39.60
C ILE A 244 -4.49 -19.13 -38.69
N ALA A 245 -4.29 -20.42 -38.40
CA ALA A 245 -5.10 -21.16 -37.43
C ALA A 245 -5.02 -20.56 -36.01
N LEU A 246 -3.85 -20.07 -35.58
CA LEU A 246 -3.68 -19.37 -34.30
C LEU A 246 -4.40 -18.00 -34.26
N LEU A 247 -4.49 -17.31 -35.39
CA LEU A 247 -5.21 -16.04 -35.51
C LEU A 247 -6.73 -16.24 -35.63
N LEU A 248 -7.16 -17.39 -36.17
CA LEU A 248 -8.56 -17.81 -36.27
C LEU A 248 -9.12 -18.43 -34.98
N SER A 249 -8.28 -18.98 -34.11
CA SER A 249 -8.71 -19.59 -32.84
C SER A 249 -9.15 -18.56 -31.79
N GLY A 250 -8.89 -17.27 -32.02
CA GLY A 250 -9.51 -16.18 -31.28
C GLY A 250 -10.92 -15.91 -31.81
N ALA A 251 -11.92 -15.93 -30.93
CA ALA A 251 -13.35 -15.81 -31.28
C ALA A 251 -13.76 -14.54 -32.06
N TYR A 252 -12.86 -13.58 -32.28
CA TYR A 252 -13.13 -12.34 -33.02
C TYR A 252 -11.95 -11.96 -33.93
N ILE A 253 -12.17 -12.00 -35.24
CA ILE A 253 -11.21 -11.51 -36.25
C ILE A 253 -11.39 -10.00 -36.38
N ASN A 254 -10.40 -9.23 -35.95
CA ASN A 254 -10.38 -7.78 -36.11
C ASN A 254 -9.67 -7.37 -37.42
N TYR A 255 -9.73 -6.08 -37.76
CA TYR A 255 -9.03 -5.52 -38.92
C TYR A 255 -7.52 -5.81 -38.92
N PHE A 256 -6.85 -5.69 -37.77
CA PHE A 256 -5.40 -5.93 -37.68
C PHE A 256 -5.03 -7.40 -37.94
N ASN A 257 -5.90 -8.33 -37.57
CA ASN A 257 -5.80 -9.75 -37.91
C ASN A 257 -5.99 -9.93 -39.42
N CYS A 258 -6.96 -9.23 -40.04
CA CYS A 258 -7.12 -9.23 -41.50
C CYS A 258 -5.86 -8.72 -42.22
N VAL A 259 -5.21 -7.67 -41.70
CA VAL A 259 -3.95 -7.15 -42.26
C VAL A 259 -2.82 -8.18 -42.12
N LYS A 260 -2.69 -8.84 -40.96
CA LYS A 260 -1.72 -9.91 -40.72
C LYS A 260 -1.97 -11.11 -41.65
N ILE A 261 -3.23 -11.52 -41.81
CA ILE A 261 -3.64 -12.57 -42.75
C ILE A 261 -3.25 -12.19 -44.17
N VAL A 262 -3.55 -10.98 -44.63
CA VAL A 262 -3.16 -10.52 -45.98
C VAL A 262 -1.64 -10.47 -46.14
N LYS A 263 -0.88 -10.11 -45.09
CA LYS A 263 0.59 -10.14 -45.12
C LYS A 263 1.12 -11.57 -45.30
N ILE A 264 0.60 -12.53 -44.52
CA ILE A 264 0.96 -13.95 -44.63
C ILE A 264 0.57 -14.52 -46.00
N LEU A 265 -0.61 -14.15 -46.51
CA LEU A 265 -1.05 -14.53 -47.86
C LEU A 265 -0.13 -13.94 -48.95
N LYS A 266 0.38 -12.71 -48.76
CA LYS A 266 1.35 -12.10 -49.69
C LYS A 266 2.70 -12.83 -49.69
N GLU A 267 3.13 -13.34 -48.54
CA GLU A 267 4.38 -14.09 -48.39
C GLU A 267 4.26 -15.53 -48.95
N THR A 268 3.06 -16.12 -48.90
CA THR A 268 2.80 -17.50 -49.36
C THR A 268 2.37 -17.60 -50.84
N GLU A 269 1.71 -16.58 -51.40
CA GLU A 269 1.19 -16.59 -52.79
C GLU A 269 2.04 -15.78 -53.80
N VAL A 270 3.34 -15.58 -53.53
CA VAL A 270 4.26 -14.75 -54.34
C VAL A 270 4.28 -15.15 -55.83
N ASN A 271 3.97 -16.41 -56.16
CA ASN A 271 4.08 -16.98 -57.51
C ASN A 271 2.83 -16.84 -58.41
N THR A 272 1.77 -16.11 -58.00
CA THR A 272 0.53 -15.95 -58.81
C THR A 272 0.24 -14.52 -59.26
N LYS A 273 1.28 -13.69 -59.39
CA LYS A 273 1.14 -12.32 -59.91
C LYS A 273 1.03 -12.34 -61.44
N ASN A 274 -0.09 -11.84 -61.97
CA ASN A 274 -0.21 -11.59 -63.41
C ASN A 274 0.61 -10.34 -63.80
N LEU A 275 0.97 -10.23 -65.09
CA LEU A 275 1.85 -9.21 -65.71
C LEU A 275 1.54 -7.72 -65.40
N PHE A 276 0.40 -7.44 -64.75
CA PHE A 276 -0.04 -6.10 -64.32
C PHE A 276 0.06 -5.87 -62.79
N GLY A 277 0.76 -6.74 -62.05
CA GLY A 277 0.94 -6.60 -60.61
C GLY A 277 -0.32 -6.85 -59.77
N ARG A 278 -1.40 -7.37 -60.37
CA ARG A 278 -2.61 -7.80 -59.67
C ARG A 278 -2.51 -9.28 -59.29
N TYR A 279 -2.80 -9.61 -58.05
CA TYR A 279 -2.83 -10.98 -57.53
C TYR A 279 -4.00 -11.75 -58.15
N GLY A 280 -3.73 -12.98 -58.62
CA GLY A 280 -4.69 -13.79 -59.37
C GLY A 280 -5.73 -14.53 -58.52
N SER A 281 -5.43 -14.84 -57.26
CA SER A 281 -6.29 -15.66 -56.40
C SER A 281 -7.56 -14.92 -55.96
N GLN A 282 -8.73 -15.60 -56.04
CA GLN A 282 -10.01 -15.06 -55.55
C GLN A 282 -9.94 -14.71 -54.05
N ARG A 283 -9.19 -15.51 -53.28
CA ARG A 283 -8.95 -15.34 -51.84
C ARG A 283 -8.29 -14.01 -51.52
N MET A 284 -7.19 -13.67 -52.21
CA MET A 284 -6.50 -12.39 -52.00
C MET A 284 -7.41 -11.21 -52.34
N LYS A 285 -8.23 -11.31 -53.40
CA LYS A 285 -9.20 -10.27 -53.76
C LYS A 285 -10.28 -10.09 -52.70
N ASP A 286 -10.79 -11.18 -52.14
CA ASP A 286 -11.81 -11.13 -51.10
C ASP A 286 -11.26 -10.47 -49.82
N TRP A 287 -10.05 -10.82 -49.39
CA TRP A 287 -9.41 -10.19 -48.23
C TRP A 287 -8.97 -8.74 -48.48
N GLN A 288 -8.55 -8.39 -49.71
CA GLN A 288 -8.26 -7.00 -50.08
C GLN A 288 -9.52 -6.13 -50.10
N GLU A 289 -10.66 -6.66 -50.57
CA GLU A 289 -11.93 -5.94 -50.52
C GLU A 289 -12.43 -5.78 -49.08
N ILE A 290 -12.23 -6.77 -48.21
CA ILE A 290 -12.51 -6.65 -46.77
C ILE A 290 -11.68 -5.50 -46.16
N LEU A 291 -10.38 -5.43 -46.44
CA LEU A 291 -9.55 -4.31 -45.97
C LEU A 291 -10.03 -2.97 -46.49
N ARG A 292 -10.38 -2.88 -47.78
CA ARG A 292 -10.90 -1.65 -48.40
C ARG A 292 -12.19 -1.17 -47.74
N LEU A 293 -13.09 -2.10 -47.39
CA LEU A 293 -14.33 -1.79 -46.70
C LEU A 293 -14.11 -1.35 -45.25
N TYR A 294 -13.11 -1.91 -44.57
CA TYR A 294 -12.70 -1.48 -43.23
C TYR A 294 -12.06 -0.09 -43.22
N GLU A 295 -11.17 0.19 -44.18
CA GLU A 295 -10.49 1.47 -44.34
C GLU A 295 -11.45 2.58 -44.76
N LYS A 296 -12.50 2.25 -45.53
CA LYS A 296 -13.57 3.17 -45.87
C LYS A 296 -14.23 3.71 -44.60
N ASP A 297 -14.25 5.03 -44.44
CA ASP A 297 -14.79 5.73 -43.28
C ASP A 297 -14.14 5.34 -41.92
N ASN A 298 -12.94 4.74 -41.93
CA ASN A 298 -12.21 4.27 -40.73
C ASN A 298 -13.03 3.35 -39.80
N VAL A 299 -13.89 2.49 -40.36
CA VAL A 299 -14.76 1.59 -39.59
C VAL A 299 -13.95 0.65 -38.68
N TYR A 300 -12.75 0.26 -39.10
CA TYR A 300 -11.85 -0.56 -38.28
C TYR A 300 -11.52 0.08 -36.93
N LEU A 301 -11.30 1.39 -36.90
CA LEU A 301 -10.88 2.11 -35.71
C LEU A 301 -12.02 2.17 -34.70
N ALA A 302 -13.26 2.32 -35.17
CA ALA A 302 -14.46 2.27 -34.34
C ALA A 302 -14.68 0.88 -33.72
N GLU A 303 -14.52 -0.20 -34.50
CA GLU A 303 -14.68 -1.58 -33.99
C GLU A 303 -13.63 -1.91 -32.91
N VAL A 304 -12.35 -1.61 -33.17
CA VAL A 304 -11.28 -1.91 -32.21
C VAL A 304 -11.41 -1.02 -30.97
N ALA A 305 -11.80 0.25 -31.11
CA ALA A 305 -12.09 1.13 -29.98
C ALA A 305 -13.25 0.60 -29.12
N GLN A 306 -14.34 0.11 -29.73
CA GLN A 306 -15.46 -0.49 -29.00
C GLN A 306 -15.02 -1.76 -28.25
N MET A 307 -14.22 -2.61 -28.90
CA MET A 307 -13.72 -3.84 -28.29
C MET A 307 -12.76 -3.56 -27.13
N LEU A 308 -11.86 -2.58 -27.29
CA LEU A 308 -10.98 -2.09 -26.22
C LEU A 308 -11.79 -1.57 -25.04
N MET A 309 -12.81 -0.73 -25.30
CA MET A 309 -13.72 -0.21 -24.28
C MET A 309 -14.43 -1.34 -23.53
N ARG A 310 -14.94 -2.35 -24.23
CA ARG A 310 -15.60 -3.51 -23.60
C ARG A 310 -14.65 -4.32 -22.73
N ASN A 311 -13.44 -4.58 -23.21
CA ASN A 311 -12.44 -5.34 -22.45
C ASN A 311 -12.03 -4.61 -21.17
N VAL A 312 -11.77 -3.30 -21.26
CA VAL A 312 -11.37 -2.46 -20.12
C VAL A 312 -12.51 -2.28 -19.11
N ASN A 313 -13.75 -2.09 -19.57
CA ASN A 313 -14.87 -1.80 -18.68
C ASN A 313 -15.52 -3.04 -18.06
N TYR A 314 -15.56 -4.17 -18.78
CA TYR A 314 -16.38 -5.33 -18.39
C TYR A 314 -15.58 -6.62 -18.28
N GLU A 315 -14.86 -7.04 -19.33
CA GLU A 315 -14.26 -8.39 -19.37
C GLU A 315 -13.13 -8.54 -18.33
N VAL A 316 -12.16 -7.60 -18.30
CA VAL A 316 -11.02 -7.66 -17.36
C VAL A 316 -11.51 -7.52 -15.91
N PRO A 317 -12.34 -6.52 -15.54
CA PRO A 317 -12.86 -6.42 -14.18
C PRO A 317 -13.74 -7.61 -13.77
N SER A 318 -14.55 -8.17 -14.67
CA SER A 318 -15.42 -9.32 -14.38
C SER A 318 -14.61 -10.57 -14.02
N ILE A 319 -13.61 -10.91 -14.82
CA ILE A 319 -12.72 -12.05 -14.55
C ILE A 319 -11.91 -11.80 -13.27
N LYS A 320 -11.39 -10.59 -13.07
CA LYS A 320 -10.67 -10.21 -11.84
C LYS A 320 -11.54 -10.37 -10.59
N LYS A 321 -12.81 -9.92 -10.66
CA LYS A 321 -13.77 -10.08 -9.56
C LYS A 321 -14.14 -11.54 -9.32
N GLN A 322 -14.25 -12.35 -10.38
CA GLN A 322 -14.48 -13.79 -10.26
C GLN A 322 -13.31 -14.49 -9.56
N ILE A 323 -12.07 -14.17 -9.94
CA ILE A 323 -10.86 -14.69 -9.28
C ILE A 323 -10.84 -14.25 -7.81
N GLN A 324 -11.11 -12.97 -7.52
CA GLN A 324 -11.15 -12.48 -6.15
C GLN A 324 -12.19 -13.21 -5.29
N LYS A 325 -13.38 -13.49 -5.85
CA LYS A 325 -14.42 -14.26 -5.15
C LYS A 325 -13.96 -15.69 -4.87
N LEU A 326 -13.31 -16.35 -5.84
CA LEU A 326 -12.76 -17.70 -5.67
C LEU A 326 -11.63 -17.72 -4.63
N GLU A 327 -10.73 -16.74 -4.64
CA GLU A 327 -9.65 -16.60 -3.65
C GLU A 327 -10.19 -16.37 -2.23
N GLN A 328 -11.24 -15.55 -2.09
CA GLN A 328 -11.91 -15.38 -0.80
C GLN A 328 -12.53 -16.70 -0.31
N SER A 329 -13.23 -17.42 -1.18
CA SER A 329 -13.79 -18.74 -0.83
C SER A 329 -12.70 -19.75 -0.47
N LEU A 330 -11.54 -19.71 -1.13
CA LEU A 330 -10.39 -20.57 -0.80
C LEU A 330 -9.81 -20.24 0.57
N ALA A 331 -9.70 -18.95 0.93
CA ALA A 331 -9.25 -18.53 2.25
C ALA A 331 -10.23 -18.95 3.37
N GLU A 332 -11.54 -18.84 3.13
CA GLU A 332 -12.57 -19.29 4.07
C GLU A 332 -12.54 -20.82 4.26
N LEU A 333 -12.35 -21.59 3.19
CA LEU A 333 -12.19 -23.05 3.28
C LEU A 333 -10.88 -23.43 3.98
N GLY A 334 -9.79 -22.67 3.80
CA GLY A 334 -8.54 -22.88 4.53
C GLY A 334 -8.69 -22.67 6.03
N LYS A 335 -9.46 -21.67 6.46
CA LYS A 335 -9.79 -21.46 7.88
C LYS A 335 -10.60 -22.64 8.45
N LYS A 336 -11.62 -23.09 7.72
CA LYS A 336 -12.43 -24.26 8.12
C LYS A 336 -11.60 -25.54 8.24
N GLU A 337 -10.67 -25.77 7.32
CA GLU A 337 -9.76 -26.91 7.41
C GLU A 337 -8.89 -26.86 8.67
N ALA A 338 -8.35 -25.67 9.00
CA ALA A 338 -7.56 -25.49 10.21
C ALA A 338 -8.39 -25.69 11.49
N GLU A 339 -9.67 -25.26 11.50
CA GLU A 339 -10.60 -25.50 12.59
C GLU A 339 -10.90 -26.99 12.78
N TYR A 340 -11.20 -27.72 11.69
CA TYR A 340 -11.42 -29.17 11.75
C TYR A 340 -10.18 -29.91 12.24
N LYS A 341 -9.00 -29.53 11.75
CA LYS A 341 -7.72 -30.10 12.21
C LYS A 341 -7.45 -29.81 13.69
N LYS A 342 -7.81 -28.63 14.18
CA LYS A 342 -7.71 -28.30 15.61
C LYS A 342 -8.68 -29.16 16.43
N SER A 343 -9.93 -29.29 15.97
CA SER A 343 -10.94 -30.12 16.64
C SER A 343 -10.57 -31.61 16.65
N GLU A 344 -10.02 -32.11 15.55
CA GLU A 344 -9.47 -33.47 15.43
C GLU A 344 -8.34 -33.69 16.45
N ASN A 345 -7.37 -32.78 16.52
CA ASN A 345 -6.27 -32.88 17.50
C ASN A 345 -6.78 -32.87 18.94
N ILE A 346 -7.76 -32.01 19.27
CA ILE A 346 -8.37 -31.97 20.61
C ILE A 346 -9.04 -33.31 20.93
N ALA A 347 -9.88 -33.82 20.01
CA ALA A 347 -10.54 -35.11 20.18
C ALA A 347 -9.54 -36.27 20.31
N HIS A 348 -8.43 -36.24 19.55
CA HIS A 348 -7.33 -37.19 19.69
C HIS A 348 -6.63 -37.09 21.05
N THR A 349 -6.37 -35.88 21.55
CA THR A 349 -5.76 -35.71 22.87
C THR A 349 -6.67 -36.20 23.98
N GLU A 350 -7.97 -35.89 23.94
CA GLU A 350 -8.95 -36.39 24.89
C GLU A 350 -9.05 -37.92 24.85
N TYR A 351 -9.10 -38.51 23.65
CA TYR A 351 -9.09 -39.96 23.47
C TYR A 351 -7.83 -40.59 24.08
N ASN A 352 -6.66 -40.01 23.84
CA ASN A 352 -5.39 -40.50 24.38
C ASN A 352 -5.29 -40.32 25.91
N ILE A 353 -5.84 -39.25 26.47
CA ILE A 353 -5.91 -39.04 27.92
C ILE A 353 -6.80 -40.11 28.54
N LEU A 354 -8.01 -40.32 27.99
CA LEU A 354 -8.91 -41.38 28.45
C LEU A 354 -8.28 -42.77 28.35
N CYS A 355 -7.58 -43.07 27.26
CA CYS A 355 -6.86 -44.34 27.12
C CYS A 355 -5.73 -44.51 28.15
N LYS A 356 -5.01 -43.43 28.48
CA LYS A 356 -3.97 -43.43 29.53
C LYS A 356 -4.54 -43.60 30.94
N GLN A 357 -5.64 -42.92 31.26
CA GLN A 357 -6.34 -43.03 32.56
C GLN A 357 -6.89 -44.45 32.77
N LEU A 358 -7.41 -45.06 31.71
CA LEU A 358 -7.91 -46.43 31.74
C LEU A 358 -6.76 -47.46 31.66
N GLY A 359 -5.57 -47.04 31.23
CA GLY A 359 -4.41 -47.91 31.02
C GLY A 359 -4.63 -48.95 29.92
N VAL A 360 -5.40 -48.60 28.89
CA VAL A 360 -5.79 -49.47 27.76
C VAL A 360 -5.08 -49.02 26.48
N THR A 361 -4.69 -49.97 25.64
CA THR A 361 -3.94 -49.68 24.39
C THR A 361 -4.84 -49.36 23.19
N GLY A 362 -6.13 -49.75 23.22
CA GLY A 362 -7.11 -49.38 22.19
C GLY A 362 -8.53 -49.93 22.42
N TYR A 363 -9.48 -49.46 21.59
CA TYR A 363 -10.92 -49.77 21.73
C TYR A 363 -11.27 -51.28 21.64
N ASN A 364 -10.57 -52.05 20.80
CA ASN A 364 -10.92 -53.45 20.53
C ASN A 364 -10.54 -54.43 21.65
N THR A 365 -9.78 -53.99 22.65
CA THR A 365 -9.29 -54.83 23.75
C THR A 365 -9.69 -54.32 25.14
N VAL A 366 -10.51 -53.27 25.22
CA VAL A 366 -10.93 -52.60 26.47
C VAL A 366 -11.46 -53.59 27.50
N GLY A 367 -12.40 -54.47 27.12
CA GLY A 367 -13.01 -55.41 28.07
C GLY A 367 -12.02 -56.42 28.68
N ARG A 368 -11.06 -56.91 27.89
CA ARG A 368 -10.08 -57.92 28.34
C ARG A 368 -8.95 -57.29 29.13
N GLU A 369 -8.41 -56.16 28.66
CA GLU A 369 -7.33 -55.43 29.34
C GLU A 369 -7.78 -54.88 30.69
N LEU A 370 -9.01 -54.37 30.79
CA LEU A 370 -9.57 -53.91 32.07
C LEU A 370 -9.78 -55.05 33.06
N MET A 371 -10.23 -56.23 32.60
CA MET A 371 -10.39 -57.40 33.48
C MET A 371 -9.06 -57.92 34.04
N ASP A 372 -7.98 -57.86 33.26
CA ASP A 372 -6.66 -58.26 33.76
C ASP A 372 -6.14 -57.27 34.81
N LYS A 373 -6.42 -55.97 34.68
CA LYS A 373 -6.05 -54.97 35.70
C LYS A 373 -6.86 -55.06 36.99
N VAL A 374 -8.12 -55.49 36.93
CA VAL A 374 -8.93 -55.71 38.16
C VAL A 374 -8.32 -56.80 39.06
N LYS A 375 -7.52 -57.73 38.50
CA LYS A 375 -6.79 -58.74 39.26
C LYS A 375 -5.59 -58.19 40.04
N GLU A 376 -5.12 -56.98 39.73
CA GLU A 376 -4.02 -56.31 40.44
C GLU A 376 -4.52 -55.60 41.72
N LEU A 377 -5.83 -55.39 41.86
CA LEU A 377 -6.46 -54.67 42.97
C LEU A 377 -6.19 -55.30 44.37
N PRO A 378 -6.20 -56.64 44.53
CA PRO A 378 -5.87 -57.28 45.82
C PRO A 378 -4.41 -57.03 46.26
N GLU A 379 -3.46 -56.94 45.32
CA GLU A 379 -2.07 -56.64 45.61
C GLU A 379 -1.92 -55.20 46.13
N ILE A 380 -2.64 -54.26 45.51
CA ILE A 380 -2.69 -52.86 45.96
C ILE A 380 -3.29 -52.76 47.38
N TYR A 381 -4.36 -53.48 47.68
CA TYR A 381 -4.92 -53.49 49.04
C TYR A 381 -3.96 -54.05 50.07
N GLN A 382 -3.16 -55.06 49.70
CA GLN A 382 -2.15 -55.62 50.58
C GLN A 382 -1.02 -54.61 50.83
N GLU A 383 -0.58 -53.88 49.82
CA GLU A 383 0.42 -52.81 49.95
C GLU A 383 -0.09 -51.67 50.84
N VAL A 384 -1.34 -51.22 50.62
CA VAL A 384 -2.01 -50.21 51.46
C VAL A 384 -2.13 -50.71 52.91
N ALA A 385 -2.52 -51.97 53.12
CA ALA A 385 -2.61 -52.55 54.45
C ALA A 385 -1.24 -52.63 55.14
N GLU A 386 -0.16 -52.93 54.41
CA GLU A 386 1.21 -52.93 54.95
C GLU A 386 1.73 -51.53 55.29
N LYS A 387 1.44 -50.53 54.46
CA LYS A 387 1.77 -49.12 54.74
C LYS A 387 0.94 -48.58 55.92
N THR A 388 -0.30 -49.02 56.06
CA THR A 388 -1.18 -48.66 57.19
C THR A 388 -0.65 -49.20 58.52
N LYS A 389 0.07 -50.34 58.55
CA LYS A 389 0.76 -50.82 59.76
C LYS A 389 1.80 -49.83 60.30
N ARG A 390 2.36 -48.94 59.47
CA ARG A 390 3.27 -47.88 59.94
C ARG A 390 2.56 -46.82 60.78
N LEU A 391 1.22 -46.79 60.73
CA LEU A 391 0.34 -45.95 61.55
C LEU A 391 -0.03 -46.64 62.89
N ASP A 392 0.52 -47.82 63.20
CA ASP A 392 0.25 -48.63 64.42
C ASP A 392 0.38 -47.85 65.73
N LYS A 393 1.15 -46.76 65.74
CA LYS A 393 1.34 -45.94 66.95
C LYS A 393 0.10 -45.10 67.31
N ILE A 394 -0.87 -44.93 66.40
CA ILE A 394 -2.03 -44.05 66.61
C ILE A 394 -3.36 -44.81 66.53
N VAL A 395 -3.46 -45.90 65.77
CA VAL A 395 -4.72 -46.60 65.58
C VAL A 395 -4.69 -47.98 66.22
N GLU A 396 -5.20 -48.09 67.45
CA GLU A 396 -5.37 -49.37 68.15
C GLU A 396 -6.38 -50.30 67.45
N PHE A 397 -7.12 -49.77 66.46
CA PHE A 397 -8.24 -50.42 65.77
C PHE A 397 -7.83 -51.46 64.70
N TYR A 398 -6.64 -51.37 64.09
CA TYR A 398 -6.24 -52.24 62.95
C TYR A 398 -5.27 -53.38 63.32
N LYS A 399 -5.32 -53.91 64.55
CA LYS A 399 -4.48 -55.05 64.98
C LYS A 399 -4.64 -56.32 64.11
N LYS A 400 -5.69 -56.40 63.26
CA LYS A 400 -5.98 -57.52 62.36
C LYS A 400 -6.06 -57.14 60.86
N GLY A 401 -5.24 -56.23 60.32
CA GLY A 401 -5.03 -56.13 58.85
C GLY A 401 -6.29 -56.01 57.95
N ASN A 402 -6.20 -56.46 56.68
CA ASN A 402 -7.31 -56.45 55.71
C ASN A 402 -8.12 -57.76 55.81
N THR A 403 -9.07 -57.84 56.74
CA THR A 403 -9.95 -59.02 56.93
C THR A 403 -11.20 -58.95 56.06
N THR A 404 -11.93 -60.06 55.97
CA THR A 404 -13.25 -60.11 55.29
C THR A 404 -14.31 -59.40 56.12
N MET A 405 -15.36 -58.88 55.47
CA MET A 405 -16.51 -58.31 56.18
C MET A 405 -17.15 -59.31 57.14
N PHE A 406 -17.17 -60.60 56.78
CA PHE A 406 -17.63 -61.66 57.68
C PHE A 406 -16.82 -61.75 58.99
N GLU A 407 -15.49 -61.74 58.92
CA GLU A 407 -14.64 -61.76 60.12
C GLU A 407 -14.76 -60.46 60.93
N TYR A 408 -14.98 -59.32 60.26
CA TYR A 408 -15.20 -58.03 60.92
C TYR A 408 -16.51 -57.97 61.70
N THR A 409 -17.60 -58.46 61.12
CA THR A 409 -18.95 -58.39 61.72
C THR A 409 -19.15 -59.45 62.81
N TYR A 410 -18.58 -60.65 62.64
CA TYR A 410 -18.86 -61.80 63.51
C TYR A 410 -17.68 -62.25 64.38
N GLY A 411 -16.47 -61.74 64.15
CA GLY A 411 -15.28 -62.03 64.96
C GLY A 411 -14.65 -63.42 64.75
N GLU A 412 -15.21 -64.23 63.85
CA GLU A 412 -14.73 -65.58 63.48
C GLU A 412 -14.27 -65.64 62.02
N VAL A 413 -13.24 -66.44 61.73
CA VAL A 413 -12.72 -66.62 60.36
C VAL A 413 -13.71 -67.49 59.55
N PRO A 414 -14.19 -67.05 58.37
CA PRO A 414 -15.10 -67.85 57.55
C PRO A 414 -14.43 -69.14 57.06
N ALA A 415 -15.17 -70.26 57.07
CA ALA A 415 -14.68 -71.58 56.67
C ALA A 415 -14.50 -71.72 55.15
N SER A 416 -15.20 -70.91 54.35
CA SER A 416 -14.97 -70.76 52.90
C SER A 416 -15.48 -69.40 52.40
N ILE A 417 -14.74 -68.79 51.48
CA ILE A 417 -15.07 -67.51 50.83
C ILE A 417 -15.53 -67.82 49.41
N ILE A 418 -16.74 -67.41 49.05
CA ILE A 418 -17.25 -67.51 47.68
C ILE A 418 -17.38 -66.07 47.16
N GLU A 419 -16.36 -65.63 46.41
CA GLU A 419 -16.38 -64.32 45.78
C GLU A 419 -17.57 -64.23 44.79
N PRO A 420 -18.38 -63.16 44.83
CA PRO A 420 -19.46 -63.00 43.87
C PRO A 420 -18.89 -62.94 42.45
N SER A 421 -19.45 -63.76 41.56
CA SER A 421 -19.05 -63.77 40.15
C SER A 421 -19.24 -62.39 39.55
N LEU A 422 -18.18 -61.83 38.96
CA LEU A 422 -18.25 -60.67 38.08
C LEU A 422 -19.23 -61.03 36.94
N ASN A 423 -20.49 -60.57 37.05
CA ASN A 423 -21.50 -60.74 36.03
C ASN A 423 -21.26 -59.73 34.91
N ILE A 424 -20.16 -59.89 34.20
CA ILE A 424 -19.94 -59.27 32.90
C ILE A 424 -19.83 -60.44 31.94
N LYS A 425 -20.85 -60.58 31.08
CA LYS A 425 -20.77 -61.53 29.98
C LYS A 425 -19.59 -61.11 29.12
N ALA A 426 -18.54 -61.91 29.13
CA ALA A 426 -17.57 -61.88 28.05
C ALA A 426 -18.31 -62.44 26.83
N ASP A 427 -18.85 -61.55 26.00
CA ASP A 427 -19.42 -61.98 24.73
C ASP A 427 -18.28 -62.56 23.89
N GLU A 428 -18.23 -63.90 23.84
CA GLU A 428 -17.68 -64.64 22.72
C GLU A 428 -18.55 -64.33 21.50
N ASP A 429 -17.90 -63.82 20.45
CA ASP A 429 -18.33 -63.78 19.05
C ASP A 429 -19.75 -63.26 18.73
N GLU A 430 -19.81 -62.05 18.15
CA GLU A 430 -20.77 -61.80 17.06
C GLU A 430 -20.09 -61.16 15.84
N SER A 431 -19.66 -62.04 14.93
CA SER A 431 -19.61 -61.72 13.50
C SER A 431 -21.00 -61.98 12.88
N ARG A 432 -21.48 -61.02 12.07
CA ARG A 432 -22.69 -61.04 11.19
C ARG A 432 -24.01 -61.00 11.97
N ASP A 433 -24.90 -60.04 11.81
CA ASP A 433 -25.48 -59.46 10.58
C ASP A 433 -26.39 -58.27 10.98
N CYS A 434 -26.59 -57.33 10.05
CA CYS A 434 -27.60 -56.28 10.16
C CYS A 434 -29.01 -56.87 10.25
N TYR A 435 -29.82 -56.44 11.23
CA TYR A 435 -31.28 -56.49 11.12
C TYR A 435 -31.94 -55.23 11.70
N TYR A 436 -32.70 -54.56 10.83
CA TYR A 436 -33.77 -53.64 11.19
C TYR A 436 -34.86 -54.40 11.96
N PHE A 437 -35.39 -53.82 13.06
CA PHE A 437 -36.77 -54.06 13.43
C PHE A 437 -37.41 -52.85 14.11
N GLU A 438 -38.71 -52.77 13.88
CA GLU A 438 -39.59 -51.60 13.88
C GLU A 438 -39.91 -51.03 15.26
N HIS A 439 -40.22 -49.72 15.24
CA HIS A 439 -40.94 -49.02 16.28
C HIS A 439 -42.22 -49.77 16.70
N SER A 440 -42.39 -49.98 18.01
CA SER A 440 -43.70 -49.95 18.63
C SER A 440 -43.75 -48.86 19.70
N GLN A 441 -44.46 -47.81 19.29
CA GLN A 441 -44.96 -46.65 20.01
C GLN A 441 -45.18 -46.84 21.53
N GLN A 442 -44.49 -46.04 22.33
CA GLN A 442 -45.17 -45.22 23.32
C GLN A 442 -44.78 -43.75 23.09
N THR A 443 -45.83 -43.01 22.77
CA THR A 443 -45.93 -41.58 22.43
C THR A 443 -45.29 -40.65 23.45
N ILE A 444 -44.47 -39.72 22.95
CA ILE A 444 -44.52 -38.32 23.39
C ILE A 444 -45.02 -37.52 22.18
N ASP A 445 -46.14 -36.87 22.41
CA ASP A 445 -46.98 -36.13 21.48
C ASP A 445 -46.31 -34.83 21.01
N PHE A 446 -46.09 -34.69 19.69
CA PHE A 446 -45.72 -33.45 19.02
C PHE A 446 -46.81 -33.11 18.01
N GLY A 447 -47.86 -32.43 18.48
CA GLY A 447 -48.97 -31.96 17.66
C GLY A 447 -49.21 -30.46 17.75
N ASN A 448 -49.02 -29.79 16.61
CA ASN A 448 -49.53 -28.48 16.20
C ASN A 448 -49.02 -27.20 16.86
N LEU A 449 -48.14 -26.48 16.15
CA LEU A 449 -48.20 -25.02 16.04
C LEU A 449 -47.82 -24.62 14.60
N ASP A 450 -48.80 -24.04 13.90
CA ASP A 450 -48.75 -23.54 12.53
C ASP A 450 -47.69 -22.45 12.33
N LEU A 451 -46.97 -22.53 11.22
CA LEU A 451 -45.95 -21.58 10.74
C LEU A 451 -46.55 -20.60 9.71
N ASP A 452 -47.65 -19.92 10.01
CA ASP A 452 -48.25 -18.91 9.11
C ASP A 452 -48.96 -17.74 9.84
N GLY A 453 -48.24 -17.03 10.72
CA GLY A 453 -48.76 -15.81 11.36
C GLY A 453 -47.69 -14.73 11.52
N GLU A 454 -47.84 -13.62 10.81
CA GLU A 454 -47.04 -12.39 10.93
C GLU A 454 -46.91 -11.95 12.39
N ILE A 455 -45.68 -11.72 12.86
CA ILE A 455 -45.42 -10.94 14.07
C ILE A 455 -44.84 -9.59 13.62
N ASP A 456 -45.64 -8.59 13.93
CA ASP A 456 -45.56 -7.15 13.66
C ASP A 456 -44.23 -6.52 14.12
N PHE A 457 -43.51 -5.91 13.18
CA PHE A 457 -42.39 -5.00 13.44
C PHE A 457 -42.91 -3.55 13.37
N GLY A 458 -43.25 -2.97 14.52
CA GLY A 458 -43.61 -1.55 14.61
C GLY A 458 -43.55 -1.00 16.02
N GLU A 459 -42.45 -0.34 16.40
CA GLU A 459 -42.39 1.12 16.48
C GLU A 459 -41.01 1.59 17.00
N LYS A 460 -40.50 2.66 16.40
CA LYS A 460 -39.15 3.21 16.54
C LYS A 460 -39.02 4.12 17.76
N VAL A 461 -37.87 4.06 18.42
CA VAL A 461 -37.22 5.26 18.96
C VAL A 461 -35.76 5.26 18.49
N GLY A 462 -35.38 6.28 17.73
CA GLY A 462 -34.02 6.49 17.25
C GLY A 462 -33.29 7.56 18.04
N LEU A 463 -31.95 7.54 17.97
CA LEU A 463 -31.06 8.64 17.55
C LEU A 463 -29.64 8.37 18.05
N ASP A 464 -28.76 8.06 17.10
CA ASP A 464 -27.49 8.76 16.84
C ASP A 464 -26.68 9.29 18.03
N ALA A 465 -25.58 8.60 18.37
CA ALA A 465 -24.36 9.21 18.90
C ALA A 465 -23.21 8.19 18.83
N GLY A 466 -22.11 8.58 18.20
CA GLY A 466 -20.90 7.77 18.12
C GLY A 466 -20.35 7.38 19.49
N GLY A 467 -20.01 6.11 19.61
CA GLY A 467 -19.23 5.54 20.69
C GLY A 467 -18.66 4.23 20.19
N ASP A 468 -17.35 4.18 20.02
CA ASP A 468 -16.61 2.95 19.74
C ASP A 468 -17.05 1.87 20.73
N ILE A 469 -17.57 0.75 20.22
CA ILE A 469 -17.73 -0.46 21.03
C ILE A 469 -16.33 -1.05 21.17
N ASP A 470 -15.73 -0.72 22.31
CA ASP A 470 -14.49 -1.25 22.84
C ASP A 470 -14.59 -2.78 22.96
N TRP A 471 -13.79 -3.50 22.18
CA TRP A 471 -13.64 -4.96 22.24
C TRP A 471 -12.39 -5.35 23.04
N GLY A 472 -12.08 -4.61 24.10
CA GLY A 472 -11.05 -4.95 25.07
C GLY A 472 -11.65 -5.20 26.45
N ASP A 473 -11.86 -6.47 26.81
CA ASP A 473 -11.48 -6.90 28.16
C ASP A 473 -11.05 -8.38 28.16
N GLU A 474 -9.83 -8.57 28.65
CA GLU A 474 -9.26 -9.86 29.04
C GLU A 474 -10.00 -10.32 30.29
N ASN A 475 -10.98 -11.21 30.13
CA ASN A 475 -11.35 -12.28 31.08
C ASN A 475 -12.67 -12.94 30.62
N ALA A 476 -12.71 -13.39 29.37
CA ALA A 476 -13.70 -14.38 28.96
C ALA A 476 -13.20 -15.75 29.38
N GLU A 477 -13.62 -16.20 30.57
CA GLU A 477 -13.64 -17.61 30.91
C GLU A 477 -14.21 -18.38 29.72
N GLN A 478 -13.35 -19.21 29.14
CA GLN A 478 -13.76 -20.24 28.22
C GLN A 478 -14.93 -20.97 28.85
N SER A 479 -16.04 -21.04 28.11
CA SER A 479 -17.06 -22.04 28.34
C SER A 479 -16.39 -23.40 28.18
N THR A 480 -15.88 -23.93 29.28
CA THR A 480 -15.59 -25.34 29.45
C THR A 480 -16.94 -26.02 29.30
N MET A 481 -17.17 -26.57 28.10
CA MET A 481 -18.25 -27.51 27.86
C MET A 481 -18.08 -28.60 28.92
N GLY A 482 -19.08 -28.70 29.80
CA GLY A 482 -19.02 -29.38 31.10
C GLY A 482 -18.05 -30.54 31.12
N GLU A 483 -17.02 -30.38 31.94
CA GLU A 483 -16.31 -31.50 32.53
C GLU A 483 -17.40 -32.43 33.07
N ILE A 484 -17.50 -33.63 32.51
CA ILE A 484 -18.43 -34.64 33.01
C ILE A 484 -17.83 -35.09 34.35
N ASP A 485 -18.22 -34.38 35.40
CA ASP A 485 -18.10 -34.84 36.77
C ASP A 485 -18.82 -36.19 36.85
N CYS A 486 -18.04 -37.27 36.86
CA CYS A 486 -18.55 -38.60 37.12
C CYS A 486 -18.72 -38.85 38.62
N ASN A 487 -19.06 -37.83 39.42
CA ASN A 487 -19.63 -38.04 40.73
C ASN A 487 -21.13 -38.34 40.60
N VAL A 488 -21.44 -39.55 40.13
CA VAL A 488 -22.78 -40.10 40.32
C VAL A 488 -22.88 -40.51 41.78
N SER A 489 -23.33 -39.58 42.63
CA SER A 489 -23.89 -39.90 43.94
C SER A 489 -25.22 -40.60 43.70
N LEU A 490 -25.24 -41.93 43.82
CA LEU A 490 -26.47 -42.70 43.94
C LEU A 490 -26.73 -42.96 45.41
N GLU A 491 -27.52 -42.06 46.01
CA GLU A 491 -28.32 -42.39 47.19
C GLU A 491 -29.38 -43.45 46.81
N GLU A 492 -29.63 -44.33 47.77
CA GLU A 492 -30.74 -45.29 47.81
C GLU A 492 -30.74 -46.43 46.78
N SER A 493 -30.32 -47.60 47.26
CA SER A 493 -30.96 -48.86 46.91
C SER A 493 -31.15 -49.65 48.20
N GLY A 494 -32.34 -49.49 48.80
CA GLY A 494 -32.78 -50.29 49.92
C GLY A 494 -32.86 -51.76 49.52
N ILE A 495 -32.11 -52.61 50.22
CA ILE A 495 -32.30 -54.06 50.21
C ILE A 495 -32.69 -54.46 51.63
N VAL A 496 -33.86 -55.07 51.71
CA VAL A 496 -34.50 -55.59 52.91
C VAL A 496 -33.63 -56.66 53.54
N VAL A 497 -33.30 -56.49 54.83
CA VAL A 497 -32.71 -57.55 55.67
C VAL A 497 -33.84 -58.48 56.09
N GLU A 498 -33.97 -59.63 55.43
CA GLU A 498 -34.60 -60.79 56.06
C GLU A 498 -33.55 -61.50 56.91
N THR A 499 -33.73 -61.48 58.23
CA THR A 499 -32.94 -62.28 59.17
C THR A 499 -33.28 -63.75 58.95
N VAL A 500 -32.39 -64.48 58.30
CA VAL A 500 -32.41 -65.95 58.33
C VAL A 500 -31.29 -66.38 59.28
N ASP A 501 -31.68 -66.84 60.47
CA ASP A 501 -30.80 -67.54 61.40
C ASP A 501 -30.18 -68.74 60.68
N HIS A 502 -28.87 -68.76 60.44
CA HIS A 502 -28.12 -69.98 60.11
C HIS A 502 -26.76 -70.01 60.83
N GLU A 503 -26.57 -71.09 61.60
CA GLU A 503 -25.29 -71.54 62.12
C GLU A 503 -24.38 -71.96 60.95
N GLY A 504 -23.21 -71.32 60.82
CA GLY A 504 -22.07 -71.87 60.06
C GLY A 504 -21.56 -71.09 58.85
N GLY A 505 -20.70 -70.08 59.10
CA GLY A 505 -19.34 -70.01 58.55
C GLY A 505 -19.07 -69.87 57.04
N VAL A 506 -20.00 -69.47 56.16
CA VAL A 506 -19.70 -69.21 54.74
C VAL A 506 -20.01 -67.77 54.37
N ALA A 507 -18.98 -66.99 54.02
CA ALA A 507 -19.14 -65.62 53.54
C ALA A 507 -19.63 -65.64 52.08
N THR A 508 -20.86 -65.17 51.84
CA THR A 508 -21.46 -65.10 50.49
C THR A 508 -21.90 -63.68 50.15
N GLY A 509 -21.81 -63.30 48.88
CA GLY A 509 -22.28 -61.98 48.41
C GLY A 509 -21.44 -60.82 48.93
N SER A 510 -22.08 -59.83 49.57
CA SER A 510 -21.43 -58.63 50.12
C SER A 510 -20.48 -58.93 51.29
N GLU A 511 -20.65 -60.07 51.97
CA GLU A 511 -19.85 -60.47 53.13
C GLU A 511 -18.50 -61.09 52.73
N ALA A 512 -18.33 -61.45 51.45
CA ALA A 512 -17.09 -62.00 50.90
C ALA A 512 -16.04 -60.93 50.56
N TYR A 513 -16.44 -59.66 50.47
CA TYR A 513 -15.50 -58.56 50.20
C TYR A 513 -14.59 -58.28 51.41
N THR A 514 -13.38 -57.80 51.13
CA THR A 514 -12.48 -57.29 52.19
C THR A 514 -12.90 -55.89 52.62
N ILE A 515 -12.50 -55.46 53.84
CA ILE A 515 -12.91 -54.16 54.41
C ILE A 515 -12.55 -52.98 53.49
N LEU A 516 -11.41 -53.04 52.81
CA LEU A 516 -10.96 -52.00 51.87
C LEU A 516 -11.61 -52.11 50.48
N ASP A 517 -12.20 -53.25 50.16
CA ASP A 517 -12.86 -53.53 48.89
C ASP A 517 -14.36 -53.22 48.94
N TYR A 518 -14.99 -53.28 50.12
CA TYR A 518 -16.39 -52.88 50.28
C TYR A 518 -16.55 -51.35 50.24
N PRO A 519 -17.39 -50.78 49.34
CA PRO A 519 -17.46 -49.33 49.12
C PRO A 519 -17.78 -48.49 50.37
N THR A 520 -18.69 -48.95 51.23
CA THR A 520 -19.12 -48.19 52.41
C THR A 520 -18.00 -48.08 53.44
N THR A 521 -17.33 -49.20 53.75
CA THR A 521 -16.24 -49.24 54.72
C THR A 521 -14.97 -48.60 54.16
N ARG A 522 -14.72 -48.70 52.85
CA ARG A 522 -13.65 -47.96 52.18
C ARG A 522 -13.85 -46.44 52.33
N SER A 523 -15.06 -45.95 52.08
CA SER A 523 -15.37 -44.52 52.24
C SER A 523 -15.23 -44.06 53.69
N GLU A 524 -15.67 -44.88 54.65
CA GLU A 524 -15.48 -44.61 56.07
C GLU A 524 -13.98 -44.56 56.44
N PHE A 525 -13.19 -45.51 55.94
CA PHE A 525 -11.74 -45.51 56.13
C PHE A 525 -11.05 -44.28 55.54
N ILE A 526 -11.42 -43.88 54.31
CA ILE A 526 -10.91 -42.66 53.68
C ILE A 526 -11.28 -41.42 54.50
N ASN A 527 -12.53 -41.33 54.98
CA ASN A 527 -12.99 -40.22 55.83
C ASN A 527 -12.20 -40.16 57.14
N GLN A 528 -11.94 -41.30 57.79
CA GLN A 528 -11.12 -41.38 59.00
C GLN A 528 -9.67 -40.95 58.73
N LEU A 529 -9.10 -41.30 57.58
CA LEU A 529 -7.77 -40.84 57.18
C LEU A 529 -7.72 -39.33 56.92
N PHE A 530 -8.76 -38.74 56.31
CA PHE A 530 -8.88 -37.30 56.15
C PHE A 530 -9.04 -36.57 57.49
N GLU A 531 -9.83 -37.11 58.40
CA GLU A 531 -9.98 -36.57 59.76
C GLU A 531 -8.63 -36.58 60.49
N LEU A 532 -7.88 -37.69 60.37
CA LEU A 532 -6.54 -37.81 60.95
C LEU A 532 -5.53 -36.86 60.28
N GLU A 533 -5.59 -36.70 58.95
CA GLU A 533 -4.76 -35.73 58.22
C GLU A 533 -5.02 -34.30 58.69
N ALA A 534 -6.30 -33.92 58.83
CA ALA A 534 -6.71 -32.61 59.31
C ALA A 534 -6.25 -32.38 60.76
N PHE A 535 -6.39 -33.39 61.62
CA PHE A 535 -5.89 -33.35 63.00
C PHE A 535 -4.37 -33.13 63.05
N MET A 536 -3.59 -33.85 62.24
CA MET A 536 -2.13 -33.71 62.21
C MET A 536 -1.68 -32.35 61.65
N LYS A 537 -2.36 -31.83 60.61
CA LYS A 537 -2.11 -30.48 60.08
C LYS A 537 -2.40 -29.40 61.12
N LEU A 538 -3.52 -29.51 61.83
CA LEU A 538 -3.88 -28.60 62.91
C LEU A 538 -2.83 -28.65 64.03
N ARG A 539 -2.38 -29.86 64.40
CA ARG A 539 -1.35 -30.05 65.43
C ARG A 539 0.01 -29.46 65.04
N LEU A 540 0.42 -29.60 63.79
CA LEU A 540 1.64 -28.96 63.26
C LEU A 540 1.54 -27.44 63.25
N TYR A 541 0.35 -26.89 63.00
CA TYR A 541 0.11 -25.45 63.08
C TYR A 541 0.23 -24.95 64.53
N GLU A 542 -0.34 -25.67 65.50
CA GLU A 542 -0.19 -25.37 66.93
C GLU A 542 1.28 -25.37 67.36
N PHE A 543 2.07 -26.39 66.97
CA PHE A 543 3.51 -26.46 67.28
C PHE A 543 4.35 -25.30 66.71
N LYS A 544 3.86 -24.62 65.67
CA LYS A 544 4.53 -23.46 65.05
C LYS A 544 4.06 -22.12 65.63
N GLY A 545 3.03 -22.11 66.46
CA GLY A 545 2.48 -20.92 67.12
C GLY A 545 3.26 -20.49 68.36
N ASP A 546 3.10 -19.22 68.75
CA ASP A 546 3.75 -18.60 69.91
C ASP A 546 3.45 -19.36 71.23
N ASP A 547 4.47 -19.50 72.10
CA ASP A 547 4.47 -20.33 73.32
C ASP A 547 3.30 -20.11 74.29
N ARG A 548 2.61 -18.97 74.21
CA ARG A 548 1.42 -18.67 75.03
C ARG A 548 0.20 -19.50 74.66
N ASN A 549 0.04 -19.88 73.39
CA ASN A 549 -1.08 -20.73 72.94
C ASN A 549 -0.82 -22.22 73.21
N ASN A 550 0.45 -22.61 73.32
CA ASN A 550 0.87 -24.00 73.60
C ASN A 550 0.52 -24.45 75.04
N LEU A 551 0.33 -23.53 75.98
CA LEU A 551 0.01 -23.84 77.38
C LEU A 551 -1.45 -24.30 77.57
N LEU A 552 -2.36 -23.86 76.70
CA LEU A 552 -3.78 -24.24 76.72
C LEU A 552 -4.01 -25.59 76.02
N SER A 553 -3.33 -25.85 74.89
CA SER A 553 -3.40 -27.13 74.18
C SER A 553 -2.79 -28.28 75.01
N PHE A 554 -1.73 -28.02 75.77
CA PHE A 554 -1.15 -29.02 76.70
C PHE A 554 -2.10 -29.43 77.84
N ASN A 555 -2.96 -28.52 78.30
CA ASN A 555 -3.93 -28.82 79.37
C ASN A 555 -5.15 -29.62 78.88
N GLN A 556 -5.60 -29.41 77.62
CA GLN A 556 -6.69 -30.18 77.03
C GLN A 556 -6.29 -31.64 76.72
N MET A 557 -5.00 -31.93 76.56
CA MET A 557 -4.47 -33.25 76.18
C MET A 557 -3.96 -34.10 77.36
N GLN A 558 -4.20 -33.71 78.62
CA GLN A 558 -3.81 -34.52 79.79
C GLN A 558 -4.46 -35.92 79.81
N ASN A 559 -5.62 -36.07 79.18
CA ASN A 559 -6.33 -37.34 79.05
C ASN A 559 -6.00 -38.09 77.74
N ALA A 560 -5.15 -37.54 76.88
CA ALA A 560 -4.74 -38.20 75.63
C ALA A 560 -3.64 -39.25 75.88
N SER A 561 -3.51 -40.22 74.97
CA SER A 561 -2.48 -41.27 75.05
C SER A 561 -1.06 -40.67 75.18
N SER A 562 -0.18 -41.38 75.91
CA SER A 562 1.21 -40.96 76.19
C SER A 562 2.04 -40.72 74.92
N ILE A 563 1.64 -41.29 73.79
CA ILE A 563 2.23 -41.09 72.46
C ILE A 563 1.99 -39.66 71.94
N LEU A 564 0.83 -39.08 72.22
CA LEU A 564 0.47 -37.72 71.80
C LEU A 564 1.07 -36.66 72.74
N GLN A 565 1.28 -37.01 74.01
CA GLN A 565 1.87 -36.12 75.02
C GLN A 565 3.37 -35.90 74.84
N LEU A 566 4.08 -36.86 74.24
CA LEU A 566 5.53 -36.81 73.95
C LEU A 566 5.85 -36.48 72.48
N SER A 567 4.86 -36.00 71.73
CA SER A 567 5.00 -35.72 70.30
C SER A 567 5.85 -34.46 70.04
N THR A 568 6.71 -34.54 69.01
CA THR A 568 7.57 -33.46 68.52
C THR A 568 7.11 -33.00 67.14
N THR A 569 7.55 -31.81 66.71
CA THR A 569 7.25 -31.30 65.37
C THR A 569 7.69 -32.27 64.26
N GLU A 570 8.87 -32.89 64.41
CA GLU A 570 9.42 -33.84 63.43
C GLU A 570 8.62 -35.16 63.37
N THR A 571 8.19 -35.68 64.53
CA THR A 571 7.40 -36.92 64.58
C THR A 571 5.99 -36.72 64.01
N THR A 572 5.38 -35.56 64.26
CA THR A 572 4.06 -35.21 63.71
C THR A 572 4.11 -34.99 62.19
N GLN A 573 5.18 -34.39 61.67
CA GLN A 573 5.39 -34.24 60.23
C GLN A 573 5.56 -35.60 59.54
N ASN A 574 6.39 -36.49 60.10
CA ASN A 574 6.55 -37.84 59.55
C ASN A 574 5.22 -38.63 59.58
N MET A 575 4.41 -38.47 60.63
CA MET A 575 3.06 -39.07 60.69
C MET A 575 2.14 -38.53 59.59
N LEU A 576 2.15 -37.21 59.35
CA LEU A 576 1.39 -36.59 58.27
C LEU A 576 1.85 -37.10 56.90
N ASP A 577 3.16 -37.17 56.65
CA ASP A 577 3.72 -37.64 55.39
C ASP A 577 3.29 -39.11 55.12
N ASN A 578 3.27 -39.96 56.15
CA ASN A 578 2.79 -41.34 56.00
C ASN A 578 1.29 -41.43 55.69
N ILE A 579 0.45 -40.58 56.32
CA ILE A 579 -1.00 -40.52 56.02
C ILE A 579 -1.22 -40.05 54.58
N GLN A 580 -0.47 -39.04 54.14
CA GLN A 580 -0.57 -38.52 52.77
C GLN A 580 -0.13 -39.54 51.72
N VAL A 581 0.88 -40.36 52.01
CA VAL A 581 1.27 -41.47 51.13
C VAL A 581 0.13 -42.48 50.99
N VAL A 582 -0.51 -42.89 52.09
CA VAL A 582 -1.63 -43.84 52.06
C VAL A 582 -2.84 -43.26 51.31
N LEU A 583 -3.18 -41.99 51.57
CA LEU A 583 -4.25 -41.30 50.83
C LEU A 583 -3.95 -41.18 49.33
N SER A 584 -2.70 -40.88 48.95
CA SER A 584 -2.31 -40.76 47.54
C SER A 584 -2.42 -42.07 46.75
N GLU A 585 -2.25 -43.20 47.45
CA GLU A 585 -2.35 -44.53 46.85
C GLU A 585 -3.81 -44.99 46.72
N MET A 586 -4.66 -44.67 47.71
CA MET A 586 -6.09 -44.98 47.67
C MET A 586 -6.90 -44.08 46.74
N LEU A 587 -6.50 -42.82 46.60
CA LEU A 587 -7.17 -41.82 45.75
C LEU A 587 -6.58 -41.74 44.34
N HIS A 588 -5.68 -42.65 43.99
CA HIS A 588 -5.11 -42.68 42.65
C HIS A 588 -6.21 -42.97 41.61
N GLU A 589 -6.29 -42.17 40.54
CA GLU A 589 -7.35 -42.26 39.51
C GLU A 589 -7.57 -43.69 39.00
N ASN A 590 -6.47 -44.40 38.69
CA ASN A 590 -6.50 -45.80 38.28
C ASN A 590 -7.22 -46.73 39.29
N VAL A 591 -6.99 -46.56 40.60
CA VAL A 591 -7.60 -47.40 41.64
C VAL A 591 -9.09 -47.12 41.72
N GLN A 592 -9.49 -45.85 41.62
CA GLN A 592 -10.90 -45.45 41.55
C GLN A 592 -11.62 -46.01 40.31
N HIS A 593 -10.98 -45.98 39.14
CA HIS A 593 -11.51 -46.61 37.94
C HIS A 593 -11.66 -48.13 38.09
N LEU A 594 -10.69 -48.81 38.72
CA LEU A 594 -10.76 -50.26 38.98
C LEU A 594 -11.87 -50.62 39.96
N HIS A 595 -12.09 -49.83 41.01
CA HIS A 595 -13.24 -49.98 41.89
C HIS A 595 -14.57 -49.78 41.14
N ASN A 596 -14.66 -48.79 40.28
CA ASN A 596 -15.86 -48.55 39.47
C ASN A 596 -16.14 -49.71 38.52
N ILE A 597 -15.10 -50.32 37.93
CA ILE A 597 -15.23 -51.52 37.08
C ILE A 597 -15.75 -52.71 37.89
N LYS A 598 -15.26 -52.91 39.11
CA LYS A 598 -15.61 -54.05 39.96
C LYS A 598 -17.03 -53.96 40.55
N HIS A 599 -17.44 -52.77 40.99
CA HIS A 599 -18.73 -52.58 41.69
C HIS A 599 -19.86 -52.09 40.78
N TYR A 600 -19.56 -51.48 39.63
CA TYR A 600 -20.57 -50.99 38.70
C TYR A 600 -20.53 -51.80 37.38
N PRO A 601 -21.44 -52.78 37.19
CA PRO A 601 -21.38 -53.69 36.05
C PRO A 601 -21.59 -53.00 34.68
N LYS A 602 -22.25 -51.84 34.65
CA LYS A 602 -22.48 -51.06 33.42
C LYS A 602 -21.31 -50.11 33.10
N TYR A 603 -20.30 -50.00 33.96
CA TYR A 603 -19.21 -49.03 33.78
C TYR A 603 -18.43 -49.31 32.50
N VAL A 604 -18.08 -50.57 32.28
CA VAL A 604 -17.27 -51.01 31.14
C VAL A 604 -17.98 -50.73 29.82
N ASP A 605 -19.30 -50.99 29.76
CA ASP A 605 -20.12 -50.71 28.58
C ASP A 605 -20.20 -49.21 28.28
N ILE A 606 -20.40 -48.39 29.31
CA ILE A 606 -20.46 -46.91 29.16
C ILE A 606 -19.11 -46.36 28.68
N VAL A 607 -18.00 -46.84 29.24
CA VAL A 607 -16.64 -46.45 28.84
C VAL A 607 -16.37 -46.88 27.39
N ALA A 608 -16.73 -48.10 27.01
CA ALA A 608 -16.60 -48.59 25.64
C ALA A 608 -17.43 -47.75 24.65
N VAL A 609 -18.69 -47.44 24.98
CA VAL A 609 -19.54 -46.56 24.15
C VAL A 609 -18.94 -45.17 24.02
N THR A 610 -18.41 -44.61 25.10
CA THR A 610 -17.78 -43.28 25.10
C THR A 610 -16.52 -43.24 24.24
N LEU A 611 -15.64 -44.24 24.35
CA LEU A 611 -14.45 -44.38 23.50
C LEU A 611 -14.83 -44.54 22.02
N LYS A 612 -15.86 -45.32 21.71
CA LYS A 612 -16.39 -45.49 20.35
C LYS A 612 -16.93 -44.16 19.79
N GLN A 613 -17.65 -43.39 20.61
CA GLN A 613 -18.17 -42.09 20.21
C GLN A 613 -17.04 -41.08 19.90
N LYS A 614 -15.97 -41.09 20.68
CA LYS A 614 -14.79 -40.23 20.44
C LYS A 614 -14.04 -40.64 19.16
N LEU A 615 -13.86 -41.93 18.90
CA LEU A 615 -13.29 -42.42 17.63
C LEU A 615 -14.17 -42.03 16.42
N ASN A 616 -15.48 -42.24 16.51
CA ASN A 616 -16.43 -41.81 15.46
C ASN A 616 -16.43 -40.29 15.25
N LEU A 617 -16.13 -39.49 16.28
CA LEU A 617 -15.97 -38.05 16.13
C LEU A 617 -14.71 -37.71 15.33
N ILE A 618 -13.58 -38.35 15.66
CA ILE A 618 -12.31 -38.20 14.94
C ILE A 618 -12.50 -38.56 13.46
N ASP A 619 -13.07 -39.72 13.17
CA ASP A 619 -13.31 -40.17 11.79
C ASP A 619 -14.19 -39.18 11.00
N ARG A 620 -15.23 -38.64 11.65
CA ARG A 620 -16.07 -37.60 11.03
C ARG A 620 -15.28 -36.31 10.72
N MET A 621 -14.38 -35.89 11.61
CA MET A 621 -13.55 -34.70 11.37
C MET A 621 -12.57 -34.92 10.21
N VAL A 622 -11.97 -36.11 10.11
CA VAL A 622 -11.08 -36.49 9.00
C VAL A 622 -11.83 -36.50 7.66
N ILE A 623 -13.02 -37.09 7.60
CA ILE A 623 -13.85 -37.10 6.39
C ILE A 623 -14.24 -35.67 5.98
N GLN A 624 -14.60 -34.82 6.94
CA GLN A 624 -14.94 -33.42 6.66
C GLN A 624 -13.73 -32.64 6.13
N GLN A 625 -12.54 -32.85 6.71
CA GLN A 625 -11.29 -32.25 6.25
C GLN A 625 -10.97 -32.66 4.81
N GLU A 626 -11.09 -33.95 4.46
CA GLU A 626 -10.85 -34.42 3.11
C GLU A 626 -11.85 -33.81 2.10
N SER A 627 -13.13 -33.68 2.47
CA SER A 627 -14.13 -33.02 1.61
C SER A 627 -13.82 -31.53 1.38
N VAL A 628 -13.29 -30.85 2.39
CA VAL A 628 -12.89 -29.43 2.30
C VAL A 628 -11.66 -29.31 1.40
N ARG A 629 -10.69 -30.21 1.55
CA ARG A 629 -9.49 -30.25 0.72
C ARG A 629 -9.80 -30.48 -0.75
N GLN A 630 -10.70 -31.41 -1.06
CA GLN A 630 -11.17 -31.63 -2.44
C GLN A 630 -11.80 -30.35 -3.03
N LYS A 631 -12.64 -29.64 -2.25
CA LYS A 631 -13.24 -28.36 -2.68
C LYS A 631 -12.20 -27.26 -2.89
N GLN A 632 -11.16 -27.22 -2.05
CA GLN A 632 -10.04 -26.28 -2.23
C GLN A 632 -9.31 -26.57 -3.54
N ASP A 633 -8.98 -27.83 -3.82
CA ASP A 633 -8.31 -28.25 -5.07
C ASP A 633 -9.17 -27.91 -6.31
N ASP A 634 -10.48 -28.12 -6.25
CA ASP A 634 -11.41 -27.76 -7.33
C ASP A 634 -11.44 -26.25 -7.61
N ILE A 635 -11.49 -25.43 -6.55
CA ILE A 635 -11.47 -23.97 -6.66
C ILE A 635 -10.10 -23.49 -7.18
N GLN A 636 -9.01 -24.09 -6.69
CA GLN A 636 -7.66 -23.79 -7.14
C GLN A 636 -7.49 -24.09 -8.63
N ASN A 637 -7.98 -25.24 -9.10
CA ASN A 637 -8.01 -25.61 -10.51
C ASN A 637 -8.82 -24.61 -11.37
N GLN A 638 -9.90 -24.03 -10.85
CA GLN A 638 -10.64 -22.96 -11.54
C GLN A 638 -9.84 -21.66 -11.62
N ILE A 639 -9.17 -21.28 -10.53
CA ILE A 639 -8.27 -20.11 -10.50
C ILE A 639 -7.13 -20.29 -11.51
N ASP A 640 -6.52 -21.47 -11.55
CA ASP A 640 -5.41 -21.80 -12.44
C ASP A 640 -5.81 -21.81 -13.92
N LYS A 641 -7.08 -22.07 -14.24
CA LYS A 641 -7.64 -21.89 -15.59
C LYS A 641 -7.90 -20.43 -15.93
N LEU A 642 -8.40 -19.63 -14.98
CA LEU A 642 -8.80 -18.23 -15.21
C LEU A 642 -7.61 -17.26 -15.25
N ARG A 643 -6.56 -17.48 -14.44
CA ARG A 643 -5.34 -16.63 -14.40
C ARG A 643 -4.63 -16.50 -15.76
N PRO A 644 -4.32 -17.58 -16.50
CA PRO A 644 -3.67 -17.47 -17.80
C PRO A 644 -4.59 -16.82 -18.85
N LEU A 645 -5.90 -17.08 -18.79
CA LEU A 645 -6.87 -16.43 -19.67
C LEU A 645 -6.91 -14.91 -19.43
N LEU A 646 -6.92 -14.48 -18.16
CA LEU A 646 -6.85 -13.07 -17.80
C LEU A 646 -5.56 -12.42 -18.33
N LYS A 647 -4.41 -13.09 -18.14
CA LYS A 647 -3.11 -12.60 -18.64
C LYS A 647 -3.11 -12.46 -20.17
N LEU A 648 -3.68 -13.43 -20.89
CA LEU A 648 -3.80 -13.40 -22.34
C LEU A 648 -4.71 -12.25 -22.81
N ILE A 649 -5.85 -12.03 -22.16
CA ILE A 649 -6.77 -10.93 -22.48
C ILE A 649 -6.09 -9.57 -22.24
N ILE A 650 -5.40 -9.40 -21.12
CA ILE A 650 -4.63 -8.21 -20.79
C ILE A 650 -3.57 -7.94 -21.86
N GLN A 651 -2.78 -8.95 -22.24
CA GLN A 651 -1.76 -8.83 -23.28
C GLN A 651 -2.35 -8.38 -24.62
N ARG A 652 -3.40 -9.06 -25.10
CA ARG A 652 -4.08 -8.71 -26.35
C ARG A 652 -4.69 -7.30 -26.31
N THR A 653 -5.18 -6.89 -25.15
CA THR A 653 -5.76 -5.55 -24.96
C THR A 653 -4.67 -4.47 -24.98
N LYS A 654 -3.48 -4.73 -24.42
CA LYS A 654 -2.31 -3.84 -24.53
C LYS A 654 -1.82 -3.73 -25.98
N GLU A 655 -1.72 -4.85 -26.70
CA GLU A 655 -1.36 -4.86 -28.12
C GLU A 655 -2.33 -3.99 -28.94
N SER A 656 -3.64 -4.16 -28.71
CA SER A 656 -4.68 -3.36 -29.35
C SER A 656 -4.57 -1.87 -28.98
N GLN A 657 -4.27 -1.55 -27.73
CA GLN A 657 -4.05 -0.18 -27.26
C GLN A 657 -2.88 0.49 -28.01
N THR A 658 -1.73 -0.17 -28.09
CA THR A 658 -0.55 0.34 -28.80
C THR A 658 -0.80 0.49 -30.31
N GLU A 659 -1.58 -0.41 -30.90
CA GLU A 659 -1.97 -0.30 -32.32
C GLU A 659 -2.86 0.93 -32.57
N ILE A 660 -3.83 1.22 -31.68
CA ILE A 660 -4.67 2.43 -31.76
C ILE A 660 -3.84 3.70 -31.53
N GLU A 661 -3.00 3.75 -30.50
CA GLU A 661 -2.13 4.90 -30.20
C GLU A 661 -1.25 5.23 -31.40
N ARG A 662 -0.66 4.22 -32.05
CA ARG A 662 0.14 4.39 -33.25
C ARG A 662 -0.68 4.93 -34.43
N ASP A 663 -1.91 4.47 -34.62
CA ASP A 663 -2.76 4.92 -35.72
C ASP A 663 -3.25 6.37 -35.51
N ILE A 664 -3.64 6.73 -34.29
CA ILE A 664 -4.00 8.10 -33.93
C ILE A 664 -2.77 9.01 -34.05
N SER A 665 -1.62 8.58 -33.54
CA SER A 665 -0.36 9.35 -33.63
C SER A 665 -0.01 9.70 -35.07
N LYS A 666 -0.12 8.74 -36.01
CA LYS A 666 0.09 9.00 -37.45
C LYS A 666 -0.85 10.09 -38.00
N LYS A 667 -2.12 10.12 -37.58
CA LYS A 667 -3.10 11.14 -37.99
C LYS A 667 -2.77 12.53 -37.43
N TYR A 668 -2.00 12.60 -36.34
CA TYR A 668 -1.55 13.83 -35.68
C TYR A 668 -0.06 14.11 -35.86
N LYS A 669 0.49 13.84 -37.05
CA LYS A 669 1.91 14.13 -37.40
C LYS A 669 2.93 13.46 -36.46
N ASN A 670 2.65 12.23 -36.01
CA ASN A 670 3.47 11.46 -35.07
C ASN A 670 3.62 12.08 -33.67
N ARG A 671 2.67 12.91 -33.22
CA ARG A 671 2.58 13.34 -31.82
C ARG A 671 2.39 12.14 -30.90
N THR A 672 2.92 12.22 -29.69
CA THR A 672 2.71 11.20 -28.65
C THR A 672 1.23 11.17 -28.24
N VAL A 673 0.64 9.98 -28.21
CA VAL A 673 -0.74 9.75 -27.83
C VAL A 673 -0.75 8.70 -26.73
N HIS A 674 -1.42 9.00 -25.63
CA HIS A 674 -1.56 8.06 -24.52
C HIS A 674 -3.04 7.78 -24.24
N LEU A 675 -3.40 6.51 -24.22
CA LEU A 675 -4.72 6.08 -23.77
C LEU A 675 -4.71 5.89 -22.25
N THR A 676 -5.31 6.83 -21.53
CA THR A 676 -5.39 6.86 -20.06
C THR A 676 -6.62 6.09 -19.56
N GLY A 677 -6.51 5.46 -18.37
CA GLY A 677 -7.62 4.71 -17.75
C GLY A 677 -7.92 3.34 -18.38
N GLY A 678 -6.99 2.79 -19.17
CA GLY A 678 -7.04 1.46 -19.78
C GLY A 678 -6.33 0.36 -18.95
N VAL A 679 -5.64 -0.56 -19.64
CA VAL A 679 -4.99 -1.74 -19.04
C VAL A 679 -3.81 -1.39 -18.12
N ASN A 680 -3.19 -0.21 -18.29
CA ASN A 680 -2.08 0.22 -17.44
C ASN A 680 -2.50 0.59 -16.01
N THR A 681 -3.80 0.75 -15.77
CA THR A 681 -4.40 1.03 -14.46
C THR A 681 -5.18 -0.16 -13.86
N LEU A 682 -5.29 -1.30 -14.58
CA LEU A 682 -6.06 -2.49 -14.21
C LEU A 682 -5.13 -3.66 -13.84
#